data_AF-A0A2H0RBM6-F1
#
_entry.id   AF-A0A2H0RBM6-F1
#
_cell.length_a   1.000
_cell.length_b   1.000
_cell.length_c   1.000
_cell.angle_alpha   90.00
_cell.angle_beta   90.00
_cell.angle_gamma   90.00
#
_symmetry.space_group_name_H-M   'P 1'
#
loop_
_entity.id
_entity.type
_entity.pdbx_description
1 polymer ?
#
loop_
_entity_poly.entity_id
_entity_poly.type
_entity_poly.pdbx_seq_one_letter_code
_entity_poly.pdbx_strand_id
1 'polypeptide(L)'
;MLRKYIYKIYLYFFTPLLLFLFVSNVVKAQTYDPSEWFMAGANPQRASHVDSTGENMTALTTKLYVQWYHPIEPYINYSTQVIVADNVLYISSSKGLYAFNADTGDLAWVYPTDMPLGDSPTVINDTVYVGGFDRRIHAIDATPDQSDLATDPTTGQPVNTKVRWLSEPAGGGFDTNPLVIDTRVYATNRDGKLYVYDTEGGVLQWTYQTGGPVNFSPAYKNGVIYLASQDMHVYAINTTTHALMWKTAQKLPGEGFFTYWPVIYTDPDTQKDYVIVNGAENYPINNWGPELDLGNLVTTQELHELYPHYGSDPRGTLIGLPGNDPWVWSSGTNTIDTSKPNDVGNGPTNTISGYFENKPYRRTVFVLDAATGGELTYSYTREDGTTGNTYAPYLWSGTSSGPRYPAVVGGDGVIYMQNNYRSDLWIAGGGLSGWKFGTPILSIGNKNWTAVDEPHSFSTAGNVIYAKNLRERELFTVNLSNYQETSIIGYDLDTLALGYASAYSGQFGSSDGIYGTHGAQSPAVPYKGRLYIMASNSLMAFSKDNITPEQLPLAKTVAVLPLNSLLTDQDLKQRLSSEIQKIIGPCQVAKDWQNCHLRPAYYTESAFYQIITIYINADYLTDYFHNPADTIAVLLGTLPFVTDPQLKSDLEAYIQSEYNQFPPDTYAHIGWDTGQPREWSVVPPEIESQMSAFGKQTSVNPRGMGHGIKYWTYPPYNIYAVWKYAEHFGGAAGLFAKIQSKLKAPPADADLTGRPFVNNAFITGYIGYIQLHDLAVSTGMTPRADIQTYRDTLDHLLTLRADTFSTYPTVEIPNGERYRKTLNISGNFLYMVPELADHLRTHAVSRVTTAITEYDRIAPYWFVGKLDVTFGEGSTHPLYDVPSVFQARAHILGQSREVLAKYLDVPVFERGDLFYIDNLVSLLEAPTHTPPPQGDLNGDNTVNIQDIIVLINEIFTPSGVIESDINSDGKVDILDVIALINMIFS
;
A
#
# COMPACT_ATOMS: atom_id res chain seq x y z
N MET A 1 -13.37 -61.30 -41.27
CA MET A 1 -14.70 -60.65 -41.12
C MET A 1 -14.83 -59.83 -39.83
N LEU A 2 -14.34 -60.30 -38.67
CA LEU A 2 -14.40 -59.57 -37.40
C LEU A 2 -13.78 -58.14 -37.43
N ARG A 3 -12.64 -57.94 -38.10
CA ARG A 3 -11.99 -56.62 -38.24
C ARG A 3 -12.84 -55.55 -38.94
N LYS A 4 -13.73 -55.94 -39.87
CA LYS A 4 -14.61 -54.99 -40.59
C LYS A 4 -15.82 -54.56 -39.75
N TYR A 5 -16.22 -55.36 -38.76
CA TYR A 5 -17.32 -55.03 -37.85
C TYR A 5 -16.85 -54.14 -36.69
N ILE A 6 -15.64 -54.35 -36.17
CA ILE A 6 -15.05 -53.49 -35.12
C ILE A 6 -14.80 -52.07 -35.65
N TYR A 7 -14.33 -51.92 -36.89
CA TYR A 7 -14.14 -50.59 -37.51
C TYR A 7 -15.46 -49.84 -37.73
N LYS A 8 -16.56 -50.54 -38.06
CA LYS A 8 -17.88 -49.92 -38.21
C LYS A 8 -18.50 -49.52 -36.87
N ILE A 9 -18.29 -50.29 -35.80
CA ILE A 9 -18.75 -49.92 -34.46
C ILE A 9 -18.00 -48.67 -33.96
N TYR A 10 -16.69 -48.59 -34.19
CA TYR A 10 -15.91 -47.38 -33.89
C TYR A 10 -16.41 -46.14 -34.67
N LEU A 11 -16.72 -46.29 -35.96
CA LEU A 11 -17.15 -45.17 -36.82
C LEU A 11 -18.61 -44.72 -36.64
N TYR A 12 -19.47 -45.54 -36.05
CA TYR A 12 -20.89 -45.21 -35.83
C TYR A 12 -21.22 -44.86 -34.38
N PHE A 13 -20.44 -45.32 -33.39
CA PHE A 13 -20.67 -45.01 -31.97
C PHE A 13 -19.66 -44.01 -31.39
N PHE A 14 -18.37 -44.10 -31.73
CA PHE A 14 -17.36 -43.23 -31.11
C PHE A 14 -17.20 -41.89 -31.81
N THR A 15 -17.39 -41.79 -33.13
CA THR A 15 -17.31 -40.54 -33.87
C THR A 15 -18.41 -39.53 -33.55
N PRO A 16 -19.70 -39.92 -33.38
CA PRO A 16 -20.72 -38.98 -32.88
C PRO A 16 -20.52 -38.65 -31.40
N LEU A 17 -19.95 -39.55 -30.58
CA LEU A 17 -19.66 -39.31 -29.17
C LEU A 17 -18.48 -38.34 -28.99
N LEU A 18 -17.44 -38.46 -29.83
CA LEU A 18 -16.35 -37.47 -29.93
C LEU A 18 -16.86 -36.15 -30.51
N LEU A 19 -17.74 -36.15 -31.52
CA LEU A 19 -18.37 -34.90 -31.98
C LEU A 19 -19.33 -34.29 -30.95
N PHE A 20 -20.01 -35.08 -30.11
CA PHE A 20 -20.81 -34.55 -28.99
C PHE A 20 -19.92 -34.01 -27.86
N LEU A 21 -18.78 -34.64 -27.59
CA LEU A 21 -17.77 -34.16 -26.63
C LEU A 21 -17.02 -32.91 -27.13
N PHE A 22 -17.00 -32.65 -28.45
CA PHE A 22 -16.41 -31.44 -29.04
C PHE A 22 -17.43 -30.32 -29.35
N VAL A 23 -18.74 -30.53 -29.11
CA VAL A 23 -19.80 -29.53 -29.42
C VAL A 23 -20.51 -29.00 -28.17
N SER A 24 -20.04 -29.28 -26.95
CA SER A 24 -20.63 -28.71 -25.73
C SER A 24 -19.72 -27.79 -24.92
N ASN A 25 -18.64 -27.26 -25.48
CA ASN A 25 -18.03 -26.03 -24.98
C ASN A 25 -18.42 -24.89 -25.92
N VAL A 26 -19.72 -24.62 -26.01
CA VAL A 26 -20.15 -23.27 -26.38
C VAL A 26 -19.68 -22.41 -25.21
N VAL A 27 -18.51 -21.79 -25.35
CA VAL A 27 -18.12 -20.67 -24.49
C VAL A 27 -19.28 -19.70 -24.58
N LYS A 28 -20.08 -19.61 -23.51
CA LYS A 28 -21.07 -18.54 -23.41
C LYS A 28 -20.28 -17.26 -23.59
N ALA A 29 -20.64 -16.47 -24.59
CA ALA A 29 -20.09 -15.12 -24.71
C ALA A 29 -20.33 -14.44 -23.36
N GLN A 30 -19.29 -13.77 -22.84
CA GLN A 30 -19.43 -13.01 -21.62
C GLN A 30 -20.55 -12.00 -21.81
N THR A 31 -21.54 -12.02 -20.91
CA THR A 31 -22.65 -11.08 -20.92
C THR A 31 -22.49 -10.16 -19.72
N TYR A 32 -22.38 -8.87 -19.99
CA TYR A 32 -22.49 -7.82 -18.98
C TYR A 32 -23.36 -6.72 -19.56
N ASP A 33 -24.08 -6.01 -18.70
CA ASP A 33 -24.81 -4.81 -19.09
C ASP A 33 -23.83 -3.62 -19.04
N PRO A 34 -23.51 -2.98 -20.18
CA PRO A 34 -22.57 -1.85 -20.23
C PRO A 34 -23.08 -0.61 -19.49
N SER A 35 -24.33 -0.60 -19.02
CA SER A 35 -24.88 0.44 -18.16
C SER A 35 -24.66 0.18 -16.66
N GLU A 36 -24.07 -0.96 -16.27
CA GLU A 36 -23.69 -1.28 -14.89
C GLU A 36 -22.20 -1.00 -14.61
N TRP A 37 -21.85 -0.91 -13.32
CA TRP A 37 -20.49 -0.67 -12.85
C TRP A 37 -19.88 -1.98 -12.32
N PHE A 38 -19.79 -2.98 -13.19
CA PHE A 38 -19.48 -4.37 -12.83
C PHE A 38 -17.98 -4.64 -12.60
N MET A 39 -17.10 -3.65 -12.82
CA MET A 39 -15.67 -3.73 -12.56
C MET A 39 -15.08 -2.36 -12.27
N ALA A 40 -13.86 -2.33 -11.70
CA ALA A 40 -13.16 -1.07 -11.46
C ALA A 40 -12.99 -0.25 -12.76
N GLY A 41 -13.27 1.05 -12.70
CA GLY A 41 -13.28 1.92 -13.89
C GLY A 41 -14.42 1.64 -14.88
N ALA A 42 -15.47 0.94 -14.44
CA ALA A 42 -16.70 0.57 -15.16
C ALA A 42 -16.56 -0.37 -16.37
N ASN A 43 -15.40 -0.41 -17.02
CA ASN A 43 -15.19 -1.15 -18.27
C ASN A 43 -13.73 -1.62 -18.42
N PRO A 44 -13.44 -2.53 -19.37
CA PRO A 44 -12.07 -3.04 -19.59
C PRO A 44 -11.03 -1.97 -19.92
N GLN A 45 -11.43 -0.86 -20.54
CA GLN A 45 -10.58 0.28 -20.85
C GLN A 45 -10.30 1.17 -19.62
N ARG A 46 -11.01 0.92 -18.52
CA ARG A 46 -10.97 1.62 -17.25
C ARG A 46 -11.32 3.11 -17.34
N ALA A 47 -12.21 3.45 -18.27
CA ALA A 47 -12.55 4.83 -18.59
C ALA A 47 -13.37 5.56 -17.50
N SER A 48 -13.84 4.85 -16.47
CA SER A 48 -14.75 5.36 -15.43
C SER A 48 -16.02 5.98 -16.02
N HIS A 49 -16.56 5.30 -17.03
CA HIS A 49 -17.71 5.73 -17.81
C HIS A 49 -18.71 4.59 -18.01
N VAL A 50 -19.98 4.91 -17.80
CA VAL A 50 -21.13 4.08 -18.20
C VAL A 50 -22.03 4.88 -19.15
N ASP A 51 -22.58 4.21 -20.17
CA ASP A 51 -23.48 4.86 -21.12
C ASP A 51 -24.83 5.18 -20.47
N SER A 52 -25.43 6.34 -20.80
CA SER A 52 -26.71 6.77 -20.23
C SER A 52 -27.95 6.19 -20.91
N THR A 53 -27.81 5.16 -21.75
CA THR A 53 -28.87 4.69 -22.65
C THR A 53 -29.51 3.36 -22.21
N GLY A 54 -29.02 2.73 -21.13
CA GLY A 54 -29.59 1.51 -20.56
C GLY A 54 -30.74 1.76 -19.59
N GLU A 55 -31.58 0.73 -19.36
CA GLU A 55 -32.68 0.76 -18.38
C GLU A 55 -32.19 1.06 -16.95
N ASN A 56 -30.92 0.75 -16.67
CA ASN A 56 -30.31 0.89 -15.36
C ASN A 56 -29.69 2.26 -15.11
N MET A 57 -29.86 3.26 -15.98
CA MET A 57 -29.22 4.57 -15.84
C MET A 57 -30.15 5.77 -16.06
N THR A 58 -30.08 6.73 -15.15
CA THR A 58 -30.71 8.06 -15.27
C THR A 58 -29.71 9.10 -14.79
N ALA A 59 -29.41 10.07 -15.65
CA ALA A 59 -28.50 11.17 -15.30
C ALA A 59 -29.04 12.00 -14.13
N LEU A 60 -28.23 12.16 -13.09
CA LEU A 60 -28.58 12.90 -11.87
C LEU A 60 -27.90 14.27 -11.90
N THR A 61 -28.63 15.31 -12.27
CA THR A 61 -28.09 16.68 -12.47
C THR A 61 -28.67 17.71 -11.50
N THR A 62 -29.40 17.26 -10.48
CA THR A 62 -30.03 18.09 -9.47
C THR A 62 -29.47 17.78 -8.09
N LYS A 63 -29.81 18.60 -7.08
CA LYS A 63 -29.57 18.28 -5.68
C LYS A 63 -30.09 16.87 -5.35
N LEU A 64 -29.30 16.08 -4.62
CA LEU A 64 -29.67 14.76 -4.14
C LEU A 64 -29.72 14.75 -2.60
N TYR A 65 -30.39 13.75 -2.05
CA TYR A 65 -30.60 13.53 -0.63
C TYR A 65 -30.21 12.10 -0.27
N VAL A 66 -29.65 11.91 0.93
CA VAL A 66 -29.32 10.58 1.46
C VAL A 66 -30.62 9.79 1.59
N GLN A 67 -30.64 8.58 1.03
CA GLN A 67 -31.77 7.66 1.14
C GLN A 67 -31.55 6.72 2.32
N TRP A 68 -30.41 6.04 2.30
CA TRP A 68 -29.95 5.15 3.35
C TRP A 68 -28.42 5.24 3.46
N TYR A 69 -27.91 4.87 4.62
CA TYR A 69 -26.48 4.65 4.84
C TYR A 69 -26.24 3.46 5.75
N HIS A 70 -25.15 2.73 5.47
CA HIS A 70 -24.83 1.47 6.11
C HIS A 70 -23.37 1.48 6.59
N PRO A 71 -23.13 1.60 7.90
CA PRO A 71 -21.79 1.51 8.46
C PRO A 71 -21.23 0.09 8.36
N ILE A 72 -19.94 -0.02 8.04
CA ILE A 72 -19.19 -1.28 7.92
C ILE A 72 -18.08 -1.27 8.97
N GLU A 73 -17.97 -2.32 9.77
CA GLU A 73 -16.99 -2.40 10.87
C GLU A 73 -15.56 -2.61 10.35
N PRO A 74 -15.28 -3.56 9.45
CA PRO A 74 -13.95 -3.68 8.87
C PRO A 74 -13.55 -2.44 8.07
N TYR A 75 -12.25 -2.19 8.04
CA TYR A 75 -11.70 -1.17 7.17
C TYR A 75 -11.90 -1.46 5.69
N ILE A 76 -12.05 -0.37 4.96
CA ILE A 76 -12.18 -0.30 3.51
C ILE A 76 -11.09 0.64 3.01
N ASN A 77 -10.30 0.16 2.04
CA ASN A 77 -9.23 0.95 1.44
C ASN A 77 -9.84 2.10 0.62
N TYR A 78 -9.16 3.25 0.58
CA TYR A 78 -9.56 4.42 -0.20
C TYR A 78 -9.65 4.16 -1.71
N SER A 79 -8.91 3.16 -2.20
CA SER A 79 -8.93 2.69 -3.59
C SER A 79 -10.08 1.72 -3.90
N THR A 80 -10.84 1.27 -2.90
CA THR A 80 -12.01 0.41 -3.09
C THR A 80 -13.16 1.20 -3.70
N GLN A 81 -13.49 0.89 -4.94
CA GLN A 81 -14.65 1.42 -5.64
C GLN A 81 -15.90 0.59 -5.32
N VAL A 82 -17.06 1.25 -5.21
CA VAL A 82 -18.35 0.56 -5.15
C VAL A 82 -18.57 -0.15 -6.48
N ILE A 83 -18.67 -1.48 -6.47
CA ILE A 83 -19.00 -2.26 -7.68
C ILE A 83 -20.47 -2.61 -7.61
N VAL A 84 -21.19 -2.41 -8.71
CA VAL A 84 -22.63 -2.74 -8.79
C VAL A 84 -22.92 -3.57 -10.03
N ALA A 85 -23.56 -4.71 -9.81
CA ALA A 85 -24.06 -5.59 -10.84
C ALA A 85 -25.30 -6.33 -10.32
N ASP A 86 -26.30 -6.53 -11.18
CA ASP A 86 -27.51 -7.29 -10.87
C ASP A 86 -28.20 -6.85 -9.56
N ASN A 87 -28.26 -5.54 -9.32
CA ASN A 87 -28.85 -4.92 -8.13
C ASN A 87 -28.14 -5.19 -6.79
N VAL A 88 -26.89 -5.66 -6.84
CA VAL A 88 -26.06 -5.91 -5.66
C VAL A 88 -24.83 -5.00 -5.70
N LEU A 89 -24.55 -4.34 -4.57
CA LEU A 89 -23.36 -3.52 -4.33
C LEU A 89 -22.30 -4.38 -3.63
N TYR A 90 -21.06 -4.32 -4.08
CA TYR A 90 -19.95 -5.12 -3.55
C TYR A 90 -18.82 -4.22 -3.04
N ILE A 91 -18.37 -4.50 -1.82
CA ILE A 91 -17.32 -3.74 -1.13
C ILE A 91 -16.28 -4.72 -0.55
N SER A 92 -15.06 -4.68 -1.07
CA SER A 92 -13.92 -5.37 -0.47
C SER A 92 -13.48 -4.67 0.81
N SER A 93 -12.99 -5.44 1.78
CA SER A 93 -12.54 -4.92 3.06
C SER A 93 -11.35 -5.71 3.62
N SER A 94 -10.81 -5.21 4.72
CA SER A 94 -9.78 -5.88 5.52
C SER A 94 -10.20 -7.23 6.12
N LYS A 95 -11.50 -7.56 6.11
CA LYS A 95 -12.06 -8.80 6.69
C LYS A 95 -13.01 -9.55 5.76
N GLY A 96 -12.93 -9.28 4.46
CA GLY A 96 -13.71 -10.00 3.45
C GLY A 96 -14.51 -9.09 2.53
N LEU A 97 -15.40 -9.70 1.77
CA LEU A 97 -16.25 -9.05 0.78
C LEU A 97 -17.67 -8.92 1.35
N TYR A 98 -18.21 -7.70 1.31
CA TYR A 98 -19.55 -7.40 1.76
C TYR A 98 -20.44 -7.08 0.56
N ALA A 99 -21.62 -7.71 0.51
CA ALA A 99 -22.61 -7.51 -0.53
C ALA A 99 -23.89 -6.88 0.05
N PHE A 100 -24.43 -5.88 -0.62
CA PHE A 100 -25.62 -5.15 -0.19
C PHE A 100 -26.65 -5.04 -1.31
N ASN A 101 -27.93 -5.05 -0.95
CA ASN A 101 -28.98 -4.77 -1.92
C ASN A 101 -28.96 -3.28 -2.31
N ALA A 102 -28.92 -2.96 -3.61
CA ALA A 102 -28.76 -1.58 -4.07
C ALA A 102 -29.96 -0.68 -3.72
N ASP A 103 -31.18 -1.21 -3.74
CA ASP A 103 -32.39 -0.42 -3.47
C ASP A 103 -32.55 -0.07 -1.99
N THR A 104 -32.31 -1.06 -1.13
CA THR A 104 -32.61 -0.99 0.32
C THR A 104 -31.39 -0.70 1.18
N GLY A 105 -30.19 -1.07 0.72
CA GLY A 105 -28.95 -1.02 1.49
C GLY A 105 -28.73 -2.22 2.43
N ASP A 106 -29.71 -3.13 2.53
CA ASP A 106 -29.64 -4.30 3.41
C ASP A 106 -28.43 -5.17 3.09
N LEU A 107 -27.76 -5.69 4.13
CA LEU A 107 -26.68 -6.66 4.00
C LEU A 107 -27.22 -7.96 3.37
N ALA A 108 -26.83 -8.24 2.14
CA ALA A 108 -27.23 -9.44 1.42
C ALA A 108 -26.43 -10.67 1.89
N TRP A 109 -25.10 -10.53 2.03
CA TRP A 109 -24.20 -11.56 2.56
C TRP A 109 -22.79 -11.00 2.80
N VAL A 110 -22.01 -11.76 3.59
CA VAL A 110 -20.57 -11.54 3.81
C VAL A 110 -19.80 -12.78 3.36
N TYR A 111 -18.73 -12.58 2.59
CA TYR A 111 -17.71 -13.60 2.34
C TYR A 111 -16.47 -13.24 3.18
N PRO A 112 -16.27 -13.88 4.34
CA PRO A 112 -15.27 -13.44 5.30
C PRO A 112 -13.89 -14.01 4.95
N THR A 113 -12.83 -13.22 5.15
CA THR A 113 -11.44 -13.63 4.86
C THR A 113 -10.50 -13.29 6.00
N ASP A 114 -9.53 -14.18 6.25
CA ASP A 114 -8.54 -14.03 7.32
C ASP A 114 -7.54 -12.91 7.00
N MET A 115 -7.15 -12.84 5.73
CA MET A 115 -6.35 -11.77 5.15
C MET A 115 -7.25 -10.81 4.35
N PRO A 116 -6.86 -9.53 4.21
CA PRO A 116 -7.61 -8.57 3.43
C PRO A 116 -7.79 -8.99 1.99
N LEU A 117 -8.88 -8.50 1.42
CA LEU A 117 -9.04 -8.45 -0.02
C LEU A 117 -8.38 -7.19 -0.57
N GLY A 118 -7.95 -7.25 -1.84
CA GLY A 118 -7.48 -6.10 -2.61
C GLY A 118 -8.61 -5.10 -2.91
N ASP A 119 -8.31 -4.09 -3.72
CA ASP A 119 -9.14 -2.90 -3.91
C ASP A 119 -10.63 -3.17 -4.16
N SER A 120 -11.02 -3.58 -5.38
CA SER A 120 -12.40 -3.73 -5.81
C SER A 120 -12.56 -5.02 -6.61
N PRO A 121 -13.71 -5.71 -6.47
CA PRO A 121 -13.98 -6.91 -7.23
C PRO A 121 -14.33 -6.62 -8.70
N THR A 122 -14.45 -7.69 -9.48
CA THR A 122 -15.10 -7.69 -10.78
C THR A 122 -16.23 -8.72 -10.77
N VAL A 123 -17.43 -8.35 -11.21
CA VAL A 123 -18.63 -9.21 -11.18
C VAL A 123 -19.09 -9.50 -12.60
N ILE A 124 -18.96 -10.74 -13.05
CA ILE A 124 -19.32 -11.16 -14.40
C ILE A 124 -19.93 -12.56 -14.36
N ASN A 125 -21.04 -12.77 -15.06
CA ASN A 125 -21.72 -14.07 -15.19
C ASN A 125 -21.97 -14.74 -13.82
N ASP A 126 -22.66 -14.06 -12.90
CA ASP A 126 -22.96 -14.55 -11.54
C ASP A 126 -21.72 -14.91 -10.69
N THR A 127 -20.55 -14.38 -11.03
CA THR A 127 -19.31 -14.65 -10.31
C THR A 127 -18.62 -13.36 -9.92
N VAL A 128 -18.26 -13.24 -8.64
CA VAL A 128 -17.39 -12.18 -8.12
C VAL A 128 -15.95 -12.68 -8.11
N TYR A 129 -15.06 -11.94 -8.77
CA TYR A 129 -13.62 -12.18 -8.76
C TYR A 129 -12.93 -11.10 -7.94
N VAL A 130 -12.17 -11.50 -6.92
CA VAL A 130 -11.44 -10.57 -6.05
C VAL A 130 -10.09 -11.15 -5.65
N GLY A 131 -9.05 -10.33 -5.67
CA GLY A 131 -7.72 -10.72 -5.20
C GLY A 131 -7.59 -10.58 -3.69
N GLY A 132 -6.78 -11.44 -3.07
CA GLY A 132 -6.50 -11.42 -1.64
C GLY A 132 -5.02 -11.29 -1.31
N PHE A 133 -4.73 -10.71 -0.14
CA PHE A 133 -3.39 -10.68 0.43
C PHE A 133 -2.90 -12.06 0.89
N ASP A 134 -3.80 -13.05 0.94
CA ASP A 134 -3.49 -14.49 1.07
C ASP A 134 -2.85 -15.09 -0.20
N ARG A 135 -2.58 -14.27 -1.22
CA ARG A 135 -1.94 -14.61 -2.50
C ARG A 135 -2.85 -15.35 -3.46
N ARG A 136 -4.17 -15.27 -3.29
CA ARG A 136 -5.12 -15.97 -4.16
C ARG A 136 -6.07 -15.02 -4.87
N ILE A 137 -6.61 -15.49 -5.98
CA ILE A 137 -7.85 -14.97 -6.55
C ILE A 137 -8.99 -15.83 -6.04
N HIS A 138 -10.02 -15.17 -5.52
CA HIS A 138 -11.26 -15.78 -5.05
C HIS A 138 -12.32 -15.59 -6.12
N ALA A 139 -12.92 -16.68 -6.59
CA ALA A 139 -14.12 -16.66 -7.40
C ALA A 139 -15.31 -17.13 -6.54
N ILE A 140 -16.25 -16.22 -6.31
CA ILE A 140 -17.35 -16.39 -5.36
C ILE A 140 -18.66 -16.32 -6.13
N ASP A 141 -19.64 -17.12 -5.74
CA ASP A 141 -20.99 -16.99 -6.28
C ASP A 141 -21.59 -15.62 -5.92
N ALA A 142 -21.95 -14.84 -6.93
CA ALA A 142 -22.47 -13.48 -6.75
C ALA A 142 -23.94 -13.48 -6.29
N THR A 143 -24.69 -14.49 -6.72
CA THR A 143 -26.14 -14.62 -6.51
C THR A 143 -26.47 -15.92 -5.77
N PRO A 144 -25.88 -16.16 -4.58
CA PRO A 144 -26.19 -17.36 -3.81
C PRO A 144 -27.67 -17.38 -3.44
N ASP A 145 -28.28 -18.57 -3.45
CA ASP A 145 -29.63 -18.73 -2.90
C ASP A 145 -29.61 -18.28 -1.44
N GLN A 146 -30.49 -17.34 -1.09
CA GLN A 146 -30.57 -16.79 0.27
C GLN A 146 -30.88 -17.87 1.31
N SER A 147 -31.56 -18.95 0.92
CA SER A 147 -31.83 -20.10 1.81
C SER A 147 -30.61 -20.99 2.08
N ASP A 148 -29.56 -20.87 1.26
CA ASP A 148 -28.30 -21.61 1.39
C ASP A 148 -27.25 -20.86 2.23
N LEU A 149 -27.49 -19.61 2.59
CA LEU A 149 -26.55 -18.81 3.38
C LEU A 149 -26.48 -19.31 4.82
N ALA A 150 -25.26 -19.50 5.31
CA ALA A 150 -25.04 -19.77 6.72
C ALA A 150 -25.28 -18.48 7.53
N THR A 151 -25.42 -18.61 8.85
CA THR A 151 -25.51 -17.46 9.75
C THR A 151 -24.35 -17.52 10.73
N ASP A 152 -23.59 -16.43 10.84
CA ASP A 152 -22.54 -16.33 11.85
C ASP A 152 -23.15 -16.34 13.26
N PRO A 153 -22.74 -17.25 14.15
CA PRO A 153 -23.38 -17.42 15.46
C PRO A 153 -23.15 -16.24 16.41
N THR A 154 -22.12 -15.42 16.17
CA THR A 154 -21.75 -14.29 17.04
C THR A 154 -22.50 -13.02 16.65
N THR A 155 -22.61 -12.76 15.35
CA THR A 155 -23.12 -11.51 14.79
C THR A 155 -24.53 -11.65 14.22
N GLY A 156 -24.95 -12.87 13.87
CA GLY A 156 -26.22 -13.16 13.21
C GLY A 156 -26.23 -12.81 11.72
N GLN A 157 -25.07 -12.53 11.11
CA GLN A 157 -25.00 -12.07 9.73
C GLN A 157 -25.00 -13.22 8.71
N PRO A 158 -25.61 -13.02 7.52
CA PRO A 158 -25.60 -14.01 6.45
C PRO A 158 -24.20 -14.18 5.87
N VAL A 159 -23.74 -15.44 5.79
CA VAL A 159 -22.40 -15.81 5.32
C VAL A 159 -22.49 -16.57 4.01
N ASN A 160 -21.87 -16.02 2.97
CA ASN A 160 -21.70 -16.69 1.69
C ASN A 160 -20.48 -17.61 1.74
N THR A 161 -20.71 -18.92 1.72
CA THR A 161 -19.64 -19.94 1.69
C THR A 161 -19.47 -20.57 0.31
N LYS A 162 -20.21 -20.09 -0.70
CA LYS A 162 -20.24 -20.64 -2.06
C LYS A 162 -19.05 -20.12 -2.88
N VAL A 163 -17.87 -20.60 -2.55
CA VAL A 163 -16.67 -20.40 -3.36
C VAL A 163 -16.74 -21.30 -4.60
N ARG A 164 -16.66 -20.71 -5.79
CA ARG A 164 -16.60 -21.44 -7.06
C ARG A 164 -15.22 -22.06 -7.25
N TRP A 165 -14.18 -21.28 -7.02
CA TRP A 165 -12.79 -21.75 -6.95
C TRP A 165 -11.89 -20.74 -6.24
N LEU A 166 -10.73 -21.21 -5.79
CA LEU A 166 -9.60 -20.38 -5.34
C LEU A 166 -8.41 -20.70 -6.24
N SER A 167 -7.69 -19.68 -6.71
CA SER A 167 -6.47 -19.92 -7.47
C SER A 167 -5.40 -20.59 -6.59
N GLU A 168 -4.41 -21.20 -7.23
CA GLU A 168 -3.14 -21.52 -6.54
C GLU A 168 -2.51 -20.22 -5.97
N PRO A 169 -1.77 -20.30 -4.84
CA PRO A 169 -1.09 -19.13 -4.28
C PRO A 169 -0.04 -18.56 -5.23
N ALA A 170 -0.11 -17.27 -5.48
CA ALA A 170 0.90 -16.51 -6.21
C ALA A 170 2.17 -16.29 -5.36
N GLY A 171 3.17 -15.65 -5.99
CA GLY A 171 4.39 -15.27 -5.30
C GLY A 171 4.12 -14.27 -4.18
N GLY A 172 3.33 -13.23 -4.40
CA GLY A 172 2.90 -12.22 -3.41
C GLY A 172 1.37 -12.07 -3.33
N GLY A 173 0.87 -11.20 -2.45
CA GLY A 173 -0.58 -10.97 -2.33
C GLY A 173 -1.12 -10.03 -3.41
N PHE A 174 -2.39 -10.18 -3.76
CA PHE A 174 -3.07 -9.34 -4.74
C PHE A 174 -3.73 -8.14 -4.05
N ASP A 175 -3.21 -6.95 -4.32
CA ASP A 175 -3.79 -5.66 -3.88
C ASP A 175 -4.63 -4.99 -4.98
N THR A 176 -4.54 -5.45 -6.22
CA THR A 176 -5.18 -4.84 -7.40
C THR A 176 -6.53 -5.44 -7.79
N ASN A 177 -7.26 -4.73 -8.65
CA ASN A 177 -8.57 -5.15 -9.18
C ASN A 177 -8.39 -6.21 -10.29
N PRO A 178 -8.96 -7.43 -10.16
CA PRO A 178 -8.95 -8.40 -11.24
C PRO A 178 -9.64 -7.85 -12.49
N LEU A 179 -9.04 -8.04 -13.67
CA LEU A 179 -9.66 -7.74 -14.95
C LEU A 179 -10.14 -9.05 -15.59
N VAL A 180 -11.44 -9.16 -15.87
CA VAL A 180 -12.00 -10.38 -16.43
C VAL A 180 -12.50 -10.13 -17.84
N ILE A 181 -11.92 -10.86 -18.80
CA ILE A 181 -12.25 -10.78 -20.23
C ILE A 181 -12.41 -12.19 -20.78
N ASP A 182 -13.58 -12.44 -21.35
CA ASP A 182 -14.04 -13.71 -21.87
C ASP A 182 -13.89 -14.85 -20.83
N THR A 183 -12.86 -15.66 -21.01
CA THR A 183 -12.57 -16.86 -20.21
C THR A 183 -11.35 -16.70 -19.31
N ARG A 184 -10.89 -15.45 -19.11
CA ARG A 184 -9.61 -15.17 -18.43
C ARG A 184 -9.76 -14.12 -17.35
N VAL A 185 -9.09 -14.37 -16.23
CA VAL A 185 -8.88 -13.43 -15.13
C VAL A 185 -7.42 -12.97 -15.17
N TYR A 186 -7.20 -11.69 -15.47
CA TYR A 186 -5.90 -11.04 -15.46
C TYR A 186 -5.70 -10.34 -14.12
N ALA A 187 -4.69 -10.76 -13.37
CA ALA A 187 -4.39 -10.24 -12.05
C ALA A 187 -2.90 -9.89 -11.94
N THR A 188 -2.62 -8.62 -11.70
CA THR A 188 -1.26 -8.12 -11.45
C THR A 188 -0.87 -8.34 -9.99
N ASN A 189 0.41 -8.57 -9.72
CA ASN A 189 0.87 -8.98 -8.41
C ASN A 189 2.13 -8.21 -7.99
N ARG A 190 2.27 -8.04 -6.68
CA ARG A 190 3.39 -7.36 -6.03
C ARG A 190 4.73 -8.08 -6.20
N ASP A 191 4.73 -9.35 -6.59
CA ASP A 191 5.95 -10.08 -6.97
C ASP A 191 6.51 -9.70 -8.36
N GLY A 192 5.86 -8.76 -9.06
CA GLY A 192 6.27 -8.29 -10.38
C GLY A 192 5.75 -9.15 -11.52
N LYS A 193 4.68 -9.93 -11.32
CA LYS A 193 4.05 -10.72 -12.38
C LYS A 193 2.62 -10.29 -12.67
N LEU A 194 2.25 -10.43 -13.94
CA LEU A 194 0.86 -10.62 -14.35
C LEU A 194 0.57 -12.12 -14.32
N TYR A 195 -0.44 -12.52 -13.56
CA TYR A 195 -0.99 -13.87 -13.54
C TYR A 195 -2.27 -13.90 -14.37
N VAL A 196 -2.45 -14.96 -15.16
CA VAL A 196 -3.67 -15.17 -15.95
C VAL A 196 -4.26 -16.53 -15.64
N TYR A 197 -5.44 -16.53 -15.05
CA TYR A 197 -6.21 -17.72 -14.70
C TYR A 197 -7.39 -17.89 -15.65
N ASP A 198 -7.90 -19.10 -15.81
CA ASP A 198 -9.21 -19.29 -16.45
C ASP A 198 -10.36 -18.98 -15.47
N THR A 199 -11.53 -18.65 -16.01
CA THR A 199 -12.73 -18.32 -15.22
C THR A 199 -13.49 -19.55 -14.71
N GLU A 200 -13.26 -20.75 -15.25
CA GLU A 200 -14.05 -21.96 -14.94
C GLU A 200 -13.55 -22.64 -13.65
N GLY A 201 -12.24 -22.84 -13.52
CA GLY A 201 -11.61 -23.53 -12.40
C GLY A 201 -10.45 -22.78 -11.75
N GLY A 202 -10.10 -21.58 -12.23
CA GLY A 202 -9.00 -20.81 -11.66
C GLY A 202 -7.62 -21.39 -11.92
N VAL A 203 -7.46 -22.20 -12.97
CA VAL A 203 -6.18 -22.81 -13.35
C VAL A 203 -5.29 -21.75 -13.99
N LEU A 204 -4.05 -21.66 -13.51
CA LEU A 204 -3.04 -20.77 -14.08
C LEU A 204 -2.76 -21.13 -15.54
N GLN A 205 -3.08 -20.22 -16.46
CA GLN A 205 -2.85 -20.38 -17.89
C GLN A 205 -1.44 -19.93 -18.28
N TRP A 206 -1.03 -18.74 -17.80
CA TRP A 206 0.32 -18.21 -18.02
C TRP A 206 0.63 -17.07 -17.05
N THR A 207 1.92 -16.72 -16.97
CA THR A 207 2.42 -15.55 -16.24
C THR A 207 3.34 -14.71 -17.12
N TYR A 208 3.41 -13.41 -16.85
CA TYR A 208 4.38 -12.51 -17.48
C TYR A 208 5.17 -11.75 -16.40
N GLN A 209 6.49 -11.76 -16.48
CA GLN A 209 7.39 -11.11 -15.52
C GLN A 209 7.78 -9.69 -15.99
N THR A 210 7.54 -8.68 -15.16
CA THR A 210 8.07 -7.31 -15.31
C THR A 210 9.38 -7.14 -14.54
N GLY A 211 10.03 -5.98 -14.66
CA GLY A 211 11.25 -5.68 -13.92
C GLY A 211 11.04 -5.44 -12.43
N GLY A 212 9.87 -4.95 -12.03
CA GLY A 212 9.52 -4.62 -10.64
C GLY A 212 8.06 -4.95 -10.31
N PRO A 213 7.60 -4.69 -9.06
CA PRO A 213 6.23 -4.94 -8.62
C PRO A 213 5.16 -4.33 -9.55
N VAL A 214 3.98 -4.97 -9.64
CA VAL A 214 2.85 -4.44 -10.43
C VAL A 214 1.65 -4.25 -9.50
N ASN A 215 1.58 -3.08 -8.87
CA ASN A 215 0.60 -2.75 -7.84
C ASN A 215 -0.60 -1.97 -8.40
N PHE A 216 -0.83 -2.06 -9.72
CA PHE A 216 -1.90 -1.37 -10.41
C PHE A 216 -2.69 -2.32 -11.28
N SER A 217 -3.97 -2.04 -11.44
CA SER A 217 -4.88 -2.91 -12.18
C SER A 217 -4.64 -2.76 -13.68
N PRO A 218 -4.67 -3.84 -14.46
CA PRO A 218 -4.47 -3.75 -15.90
C PRO A 218 -5.69 -3.16 -16.61
N ALA A 219 -5.46 -2.57 -17.78
CA ALA A 219 -6.48 -2.18 -18.74
C ALA A 219 -6.38 -3.03 -20.01
N TYR A 220 -7.50 -3.22 -20.72
CA TYR A 220 -7.59 -4.05 -21.91
C TYR A 220 -8.35 -3.38 -23.05
N LYS A 221 -7.81 -3.55 -24.26
CA LYS A 221 -8.53 -3.26 -25.50
C LYS A 221 -7.99 -4.12 -26.64
N ASN A 222 -8.89 -4.64 -27.47
CA ASN A 222 -8.56 -5.31 -28.75
C ASN A 222 -7.45 -6.37 -28.65
N GLY A 223 -7.49 -7.22 -27.63
CA GLY A 223 -6.53 -8.30 -27.45
C GLY A 223 -5.19 -7.88 -26.83
N VAL A 224 -5.08 -6.65 -26.32
CA VAL A 224 -3.86 -6.13 -25.68
C VAL A 224 -4.16 -5.74 -24.24
N ILE A 225 -3.29 -6.16 -23.33
CA ILE A 225 -3.26 -5.74 -21.93
C ILE A 225 -2.21 -4.66 -21.75
N TYR A 226 -2.55 -3.60 -21.04
CA TYR A 226 -1.64 -2.54 -20.62
C TYR A 226 -1.53 -2.52 -19.10
N LEU A 227 -0.30 -2.49 -18.60
CA LEU A 227 -0.01 -2.41 -17.16
C LEU A 227 1.22 -1.55 -16.90
N ALA A 228 1.23 -0.88 -15.74
CA ALA A 228 2.33 -0.06 -15.27
C ALA A 228 3.05 -0.79 -14.12
N SER A 229 4.37 -0.90 -14.17
CA SER A 229 5.18 -1.57 -13.15
C SER A 229 6.01 -0.55 -12.37
N GLN A 230 6.28 -0.82 -11.10
CA GLN A 230 7.15 0.03 -10.28
C GLN A 230 8.59 0.10 -10.81
N ASP A 231 8.99 -0.72 -11.79
CA ASP A 231 10.24 -0.52 -12.55
C ASP A 231 10.25 0.72 -13.47
N MET A 232 9.24 1.57 -13.35
CA MET A 232 9.01 2.81 -14.10
C MET A 232 8.71 2.59 -15.59
N HIS A 233 8.27 1.40 -15.99
CA HIS A 233 7.84 1.13 -17.35
C HIS A 233 6.34 0.82 -17.43
N VAL A 234 5.76 1.17 -18.59
CA VAL A 234 4.46 0.66 -19.02
C VAL A 234 4.69 -0.44 -20.04
N TYR A 235 3.93 -1.52 -19.91
CA TYR A 235 4.01 -2.72 -20.74
C TYR A 235 2.72 -2.91 -21.54
N ALA A 236 2.85 -3.31 -22.79
CA ALA A 236 1.76 -3.82 -23.61
C ALA A 236 2.00 -5.28 -23.97
N ILE A 237 1.06 -6.15 -23.62
CA ILE A 237 1.18 -7.60 -23.76
C ILE A 237 0.03 -8.10 -24.64
N ASN A 238 0.37 -8.87 -25.67
CA ASN A 238 -0.63 -9.50 -26.51
C ASN A 238 -1.28 -10.69 -25.78
N THR A 239 -2.60 -10.69 -25.64
CA THR A 239 -3.34 -11.72 -24.89
C THR A 239 -3.48 -13.06 -25.62
N THR A 240 -3.15 -13.12 -26.92
CA THR A 240 -3.21 -14.35 -27.71
C THR A 240 -1.84 -15.03 -27.79
N THR A 241 -0.77 -14.26 -28.02
CA THR A 241 0.59 -14.80 -28.12
C THR A 241 1.33 -14.77 -26.79
N HIS A 242 0.81 -14.04 -25.80
CA HIS A 242 1.41 -13.78 -24.48
C HIS A 242 2.77 -13.06 -24.57
N ALA A 243 3.10 -12.53 -25.75
CA ALA A 243 4.35 -11.84 -26.00
C ALA A 243 4.25 -10.35 -25.66
N LEU A 244 5.36 -9.80 -25.17
CA LEU A 244 5.56 -8.36 -25.09
C LEU A 244 5.41 -7.76 -26.49
N MET A 245 4.48 -6.82 -26.65
CA MET A 245 4.38 -5.99 -27.85
C MET A 245 5.37 -4.85 -27.78
N TRP A 246 5.33 -4.12 -26.66
CA TRP A 246 6.28 -3.07 -26.35
C TRP A 246 6.34 -2.85 -24.84
N LYS A 247 7.46 -2.32 -24.37
CA LYS A 247 7.56 -1.59 -23.12
C LYS A 247 8.09 -0.19 -23.44
N THR A 248 7.83 0.80 -22.61
CA THR A 248 8.38 2.15 -22.82
C THR A 248 9.90 2.09 -23.02
N ALA A 249 10.44 2.91 -23.93
CA ALA A 249 11.86 2.83 -24.27
C ALA A 249 12.78 3.31 -23.13
N GLN A 250 12.24 4.16 -22.25
CA GLN A 250 12.91 4.71 -21.09
C GLN A 250 12.01 4.55 -19.86
N LYS A 251 12.61 4.61 -18.68
CA LYS A 251 11.88 4.81 -17.42
C LYS A 251 11.10 6.12 -17.50
N LEU A 252 9.82 6.07 -17.17
CA LEU A 252 9.02 7.28 -16.97
C LEU A 252 9.49 7.96 -15.67
N PRO A 253 9.48 9.31 -15.60
CA PRO A 253 9.87 10.00 -14.38
C PRO A 253 8.87 9.80 -13.23
N GLY A 254 9.27 10.22 -12.04
CA GLY A 254 8.53 10.12 -10.79
C GLY A 254 9.06 9.00 -9.88
N GLU A 255 8.49 8.93 -8.68
CA GLU A 255 8.83 7.97 -7.63
C GLU A 255 7.94 6.72 -7.64
N GLY A 256 7.58 6.28 -8.84
CA GLY A 256 6.57 5.26 -9.05
C GLY A 256 5.32 5.81 -9.73
N PHE A 257 4.43 4.89 -10.06
CA PHE A 257 3.07 5.23 -10.46
C PHE A 257 2.18 5.33 -9.21
N PHE A 258 1.19 6.22 -9.26
CA PHE A 258 0.27 6.46 -8.13
C PHE A 258 -1.19 6.33 -8.57
N THR A 259 -1.45 5.96 -9.82
CA THR A 259 -2.79 5.77 -10.41
C THR A 259 -3.34 4.38 -10.12
N TYR A 260 -4.64 4.18 -9.95
CA TYR A 260 -5.20 2.83 -9.69
C TYR A 260 -5.06 1.86 -10.88
N TRP A 261 -5.07 2.43 -12.10
CA TRP A 261 -4.96 1.70 -13.36
C TRP A 261 -4.54 2.64 -14.51
N PRO A 262 -4.02 2.10 -15.63
CA PRO A 262 -3.97 2.78 -16.91
C PRO A 262 -5.37 3.01 -17.50
N VAL A 263 -5.54 4.07 -18.28
CA VAL A 263 -6.80 4.37 -18.99
C VAL A 263 -6.56 4.34 -20.49
N ILE A 264 -7.40 3.62 -21.23
CA ILE A 264 -7.29 3.55 -22.70
C ILE A 264 -8.25 4.58 -23.30
N TYR A 265 -7.68 5.57 -23.98
CA TYR A 265 -8.40 6.63 -24.68
C TYR A 265 -8.35 6.40 -26.19
N THR A 266 -9.47 6.59 -26.88
CA THR A 266 -9.53 6.64 -28.33
C THR A 266 -9.78 8.06 -28.77
N ASP A 267 -8.82 8.62 -29.51
CA ASP A 267 -8.97 9.94 -30.11
C ASP A 267 -10.15 9.90 -31.12
N PRO A 268 -11.21 10.69 -30.91
CA PRO A 268 -12.39 10.66 -31.78
C PRO A 268 -12.07 11.09 -33.22
N ASP A 269 -11.06 11.95 -33.42
CA ASP A 269 -10.71 12.49 -34.73
C ASP A 269 -9.89 11.49 -35.55
N THR A 270 -8.94 10.80 -34.91
CA THR A 270 -8.01 9.88 -35.61
C THR A 270 -8.35 8.40 -35.45
N GLN A 271 -9.26 8.05 -34.53
CA GLN A 271 -9.60 6.68 -34.13
C GLN A 271 -8.39 5.89 -33.60
N LYS A 272 -7.37 6.61 -33.14
CA LYS A 272 -6.14 6.04 -32.62
C LYS A 272 -6.22 5.90 -31.11
N ASP A 273 -5.66 4.79 -30.61
CA ASP A 273 -5.66 4.47 -29.19
C ASP A 273 -4.41 5.00 -28.49
N TYR A 274 -4.62 5.49 -27.27
CA TYR A 274 -3.60 5.97 -26.36
C TYR A 274 -3.82 5.39 -24.97
N VAL A 275 -2.73 5.19 -24.25
CA VAL A 275 -2.71 4.69 -22.86
C VAL A 275 -2.26 5.83 -21.96
N ILE A 276 -3.11 6.20 -21.01
CA ILE A 276 -2.87 7.28 -20.06
C ILE A 276 -2.51 6.68 -18.71
N VAL A 277 -1.40 7.13 -18.12
CA VAL A 277 -0.92 6.68 -16.82
C VAL A 277 -0.40 7.90 -16.04
N ASN A 278 -0.67 7.96 -14.73
CA ASN A 278 -0.19 9.05 -13.87
C ASN A 278 0.96 8.57 -12.98
N GLY A 279 2.04 9.35 -12.95
CA GLY A 279 3.19 9.20 -12.04
C GLY A 279 3.03 10.00 -10.75
N ALA A 280 4.01 9.87 -9.86
CA ALA A 280 4.12 10.66 -8.61
C ALA A 280 4.32 12.16 -8.88
N GLU A 281 3.83 13.04 -7.98
CA GLU A 281 4.08 14.49 -8.05
C GLU A 281 5.45 14.91 -7.53
N ASN A 282 6.04 14.16 -6.60
CA ASN A 282 7.16 14.67 -5.83
C ASN A 282 8.35 13.73 -5.90
N TYR A 283 9.48 14.29 -6.32
CA TYR A 283 10.78 13.86 -5.83
C TYR A 283 11.07 14.66 -4.55
N PRO A 284 11.51 14.04 -3.43
CA PRO A 284 11.94 14.70 -2.23
C PRO A 284 13.02 15.72 -2.57
N ILE A 285 12.66 16.99 -2.60
CA ILE A 285 13.65 18.06 -2.51
C ILE A 285 14.08 18.16 -1.06
N ASN A 286 15.05 17.34 -0.69
CA ASN A 286 15.86 17.74 0.44
C ASN A 286 16.56 19.02 0.00
N ASN A 287 16.02 20.18 0.38
CA ASN A 287 16.71 21.43 0.21
C ASN A 287 17.86 21.36 1.21
N TRP A 288 18.99 20.79 0.78
CA TRP A 288 20.18 20.56 1.58
C TRP A 288 20.89 21.91 1.93
N GLY A 289 20.16 23.02 2.01
CA GLY A 289 20.58 24.36 2.42
C GLY A 289 19.84 24.86 3.68
N PRO A 290 20.12 26.08 4.17
CA PRO A 290 19.54 26.62 5.41
C PRO A 290 18.03 26.93 5.34
N GLU A 291 17.40 26.80 4.17
CA GLU A 291 15.97 27.00 3.94
C GLU A 291 15.28 25.64 3.76
N LEU A 292 15.06 24.97 4.90
CA LEU A 292 14.21 23.79 5.00
C LEU A 292 12.74 24.23 4.97
N ASP A 293 12.14 24.34 3.78
CA ASP A 293 10.69 24.40 3.64
C ASP A 293 10.17 22.97 3.51
N LEU A 294 9.92 22.39 4.68
CA LEU A 294 9.56 20.99 4.91
C LEU A 294 8.15 20.72 4.37
N GLY A 295 8.04 19.92 3.31
CA GLY A 295 6.77 19.30 2.89
C GLY A 295 5.72 20.22 2.27
N ASN A 296 6.10 21.36 1.69
CA ASN A 296 5.18 22.06 0.80
C ASN A 296 5.06 21.27 -0.51
N LEU A 297 3.80 20.97 -0.82
CA LEU A 297 3.25 20.03 -1.81
C LEU A 297 3.46 20.43 -3.25
N VAL A 298 3.95 21.64 -3.38
CA VAL A 298 4.81 22.06 -4.44
C VAL A 298 5.94 22.68 -3.67
N THR A 299 7.15 22.30 -4.02
CA THR A 299 8.30 22.93 -3.41
C THR A 299 8.12 24.43 -3.55
N THR A 300 8.36 25.22 -2.51
CA THR A 300 8.34 26.68 -2.65
C THR A 300 9.11 27.09 -3.92
N GLN A 301 10.14 26.32 -4.27
CA GLN A 301 10.86 26.37 -5.54
C GLN A 301 10.02 26.08 -6.82
N GLU A 302 9.26 24.99 -6.94
CA GLU A 302 8.41 24.69 -8.10
C GLU A 302 7.23 25.67 -8.21
N LEU A 303 6.65 26.12 -7.09
CA LEU A 303 5.67 27.21 -7.09
C LEU A 303 6.31 28.49 -7.57
N HIS A 304 7.53 28.81 -7.12
CA HIS A 304 8.26 29.98 -7.59
C HIS A 304 8.66 29.86 -9.07
N GLU A 305 8.91 28.65 -9.57
CA GLU A 305 9.20 28.40 -10.97
C GLU A 305 7.94 28.48 -11.85
N LEU A 306 6.77 28.07 -11.39
CA LEU A 306 5.53 28.14 -12.17
C LEU A 306 4.81 29.50 -12.00
N TYR A 307 4.84 30.03 -10.77
CA TYR A 307 4.27 31.30 -10.33
C TYR A 307 5.38 32.23 -9.81
N PRO A 308 6.15 32.89 -10.68
CA PRO A 308 7.26 33.77 -10.28
C PRO A 308 6.85 34.94 -9.37
N HIS A 309 5.55 35.22 -9.29
CA HIS A 309 4.94 36.26 -8.46
C HIS A 309 4.01 35.70 -7.37
N TYR A 310 4.21 34.44 -6.96
CA TYR A 310 3.43 33.73 -5.94
C TYR A 310 3.14 34.56 -4.68
N GLY A 311 4.07 35.43 -4.26
CA GLY A 311 3.95 36.34 -3.11
C GLY A 311 3.14 37.64 -3.34
N SER A 312 2.83 37.99 -4.59
CA SER A 312 2.21 39.28 -4.97
C SER A 312 0.99 39.16 -5.87
N ASP A 313 0.79 38.01 -6.53
CA ASP A 313 -0.37 37.80 -7.40
C ASP A 313 -1.66 37.67 -6.58
N PRO A 314 -2.79 38.24 -7.06
CA PRO A 314 -4.08 37.96 -6.47
C PRO A 314 -4.37 36.46 -6.48
N ARG A 315 -4.92 35.94 -5.37
CA ARG A 315 -5.44 34.56 -5.30
C ARG A 315 -6.39 34.30 -6.47
N GLY A 316 -6.20 33.20 -7.18
CA GLY A 316 -7.01 32.85 -8.35
C GLY A 316 -6.36 33.14 -9.70
N THR A 317 -5.20 33.78 -9.75
CA THR A 317 -4.56 34.17 -11.02
C THR A 317 -4.22 32.93 -11.85
N LEU A 318 -4.69 32.90 -13.10
CA LEU A 318 -4.54 31.75 -13.99
C LEU A 318 -3.10 31.61 -14.52
N ILE A 319 -2.57 30.38 -14.56
CA ILE A 319 -1.35 30.03 -15.30
C ILE A 319 -1.71 29.59 -16.72
N GLY A 320 -1.82 30.57 -17.61
CA GLY A 320 -2.26 30.37 -18.99
C GLY A 320 -3.23 31.45 -19.44
N LEU A 321 -3.16 31.81 -20.72
CA LEU A 321 -4.03 32.84 -21.29
C LEU A 321 -5.49 32.36 -21.30
N PRO A 322 -6.43 33.04 -20.62
CA PRO A 322 -7.84 32.67 -20.64
C PRO A 322 -8.47 32.85 -22.03
N GLY A 323 -9.37 31.95 -22.38
CA GLY A 323 -10.05 31.91 -23.67
C GLY A 323 -11.45 31.29 -23.59
N ASN A 324 -12.05 31.08 -24.77
CA ASN A 324 -13.32 30.37 -24.96
C ASN A 324 -13.25 29.50 -26.22
N ASP A 325 -12.14 28.77 -26.40
CA ASP A 325 -11.83 28.07 -27.64
C ASP A 325 -12.87 26.98 -27.94
N PRO A 326 -13.55 27.02 -29.11
CA PRO A 326 -14.54 26.02 -29.47
C PRO A 326 -13.87 24.68 -29.80
N TRP A 327 -14.46 23.58 -29.30
CA TRP A 327 -14.11 22.21 -29.64
C TRP A 327 -15.35 21.31 -29.48
N VAL A 328 -15.24 20.06 -28.98
CA VAL A 328 -16.40 19.22 -28.65
C VAL A 328 -17.16 19.73 -27.43
N TRP A 329 -16.58 20.68 -26.69
CA TRP A 329 -17.21 21.36 -25.57
C TRP A 329 -18.38 22.25 -26.00
N SER A 330 -19.30 22.50 -25.07
CA SER A 330 -20.41 23.39 -25.31
C SER A 330 -19.95 24.83 -25.62
N SER A 331 -20.71 25.57 -26.42
CA SER A 331 -20.37 26.95 -26.76
C SER A 331 -20.29 27.84 -25.50
N GLY A 332 -19.20 28.61 -25.38
CA GLY A 332 -18.95 29.47 -24.22
C GLY A 332 -18.25 28.77 -23.04
N THR A 333 -17.76 27.55 -23.24
CA THR A 333 -16.88 26.88 -22.26
C THR A 333 -15.60 27.68 -22.08
N ASN A 334 -15.27 28.03 -20.82
CA ASN A 334 -14.04 28.74 -20.50
C ASN A 334 -12.83 27.83 -20.74
N THR A 335 -11.79 28.37 -21.35
CA THR A 335 -10.54 27.66 -21.65
C THR A 335 -9.32 28.41 -21.12
N ILE A 336 -8.20 27.71 -21.05
CA ILE A 336 -6.87 28.32 -20.91
C ILE A 336 -5.95 27.77 -22.00
N ASP A 337 -5.12 28.64 -22.56
CA ASP A 337 -3.98 28.26 -23.40
C ASP A 337 -2.72 28.18 -22.52
N THR A 338 -2.33 26.96 -22.20
CA THR A 338 -1.21 26.67 -21.31
C THR A 338 0.17 26.87 -21.95
N SER A 339 0.19 27.30 -23.21
CA SER A 339 1.42 27.67 -23.92
C SER A 339 1.72 29.16 -23.90
N LYS A 340 0.76 29.97 -23.43
CA LYS A 340 0.88 31.43 -23.38
C LYS A 340 0.79 31.93 -21.94
N PRO A 341 1.65 32.90 -21.55
CA PRO A 341 1.55 33.54 -20.26
C PRO A 341 0.22 34.29 -20.08
N ASN A 342 -0.27 34.36 -18.84
CA ASN A 342 -1.36 35.26 -18.48
C ASN A 342 -0.75 36.58 -17.99
N ASP A 343 -0.64 37.57 -18.87
CA ASP A 343 -0.03 38.86 -18.55
C ASP A 343 -1.01 39.77 -17.79
N VAL A 344 -1.19 39.49 -16.49
CA VAL A 344 -1.94 40.37 -15.57
C VAL A 344 -1.13 41.59 -15.12
N GLY A 345 -0.07 41.98 -15.85
CA GLY A 345 0.64 43.25 -15.66
C GLY A 345 1.81 43.23 -14.67
N ASN A 346 2.33 42.04 -14.31
CA ASN A 346 3.43 41.89 -13.33
C ASN A 346 4.79 41.42 -13.91
N GLY A 347 4.93 41.23 -15.23
CA GLY A 347 6.18 40.74 -15.85
C GLY A 347 6.05 39.34 -16.45
N PRO A 348 7.16 38.70 -16.90
CA PRO A 348 7.09 37.41 -17.59
C PRO A 348 6.54 36.32 -16.67
N THR A 349 5.45 35.66 -17.08
CA THR A 349 4.90 34.48 -16.39
C THR A 349 5.37 33.20 -17.11
N ASN A 350 5.64 32.14 -16.35
CA ASN A 350 5.99 30.84 -16.92
C ASN A 350 4.74 30.13 -17.43
N THR A 351 4.92 29.22 -18.39
CA THR A 351 3.83 28.45 -19.00
C THR A 351 4.00 26.98 -18.66
N ILE A 352 2.90 26.24 -18.54
CA ILE A 352 2.92 24.79 -18.30
C ILE A 352 3.70 24.10 -19.43
N SER A 353 3.40 24.48 -20.67
CA SER A 353 4.04 23.90 -21.86
C SER A 353 5.56 24.10 -21.84
N GLY A 354 6.02 25.31 -21.52
CA GLY A 354 7.44 25.63 -21.42
C GLY A 354 8.13 24.99 -20.22
N TYR A 355 7.43 24.84 -19.09
CA TYR A 355 7.96 24.15 -17.91
C TYR A 355 8.28 22.69 -18.22
N PHE A 356 7.34 21.94 -18.82
CA PHE A 356 7.57 20.54 -19.19
C PHE A 356 8.50 20.35 -20.38
N GLU A 357 8.62 21.32 -21.28
CA GLU A 357 9.66 21.30 -22.33
C GLU A 357 11.06 21.36 -21.70
N ASN A 358 11.27 22.23 -20.70
CA ASN A 358 12.56 22.43 -20.05
C ASN A 358 12.87 21.39 -18.96
N LYS A 359 11.84 20.90 -18.28
CA LYS A 359 11.93 19.93 -17.18
C LYS A 359 11.01 18.74 -17.44
N PRO A 360 11.28 17.93 -18.49
CA PRO A 360 10.44 16.78 -18.81
C PRO A 360 10.30 15.83 -17.63
N TYR A 361 11.35 15.64 -16.82
CA TYR A 361 11.35 14.78 -15.64
C TYR A 361 10.42 15.24 -14.50
N ARG A 362 9.77 16.41 -14.60
CA ARG A 362 8.78 16.90 -13.63
C ARG A 362 7.32 16.61 -14.01
N ARG A 363 7.08 15.98 -15.18
CA ARG A 363 5.73 15.65 -15.64
C ARG A 363 5.14 14.47 -14.86
N THR A 364 3.84 14.52 -14.62
CA THR A 364 3.12 13.57 -13.76
C THR A 364 2.01 12.80 -14.51
N VAL A 365 1.75 13.16 -15.77
CA VAL A 365 0.78 12.50 -16.65
C VAL A 365 1.50 12.08 -17.94
N PHE A 366 1.38 10.79 -18.28
CA PHE A 366 2.00 10.18 -19.45
C PHE A 366 0.92 9.72 -20.41
N VAL A 367 1.05 10.07 -21.69
CA VAL A 367 0.09 9.70 -22.74
C VAL A 367 0.86 8.93 -23.80
N LEU A 368 0.68 7.62 -23.83
CA LEU A 368 1.48 6.72 -24.67
C LEU A 368 0.67 6.26 -25.86
N ASP A 369 1.28 6.24 -27.04
CA ASP A 369 0.73 5.60 -28.22
C ASP A 369 0.52 4.10 -27.96
N ALA A 370 -0.72 3.61 -28.08
CA ALA A 370 -1.05 2.25 -27.68
C ALA A 370 -0.39 1.17 -28.56
N ALA A 371 0.06 1.52 -29.77
CA ALA A 371 0.69 0.60 -30.71
C ALA A 371 2.21 0.52 -30.53
N THR A 372 2.85 1.59 -30.07
CA THR A 372 4.32 1.72 -30.04
C THR A 372 4.91 1.96 -28.65
N GLY A 373 4.10 2.41 -27.68
CA GLY A 373 4.58 2.83 -26.36
C GLY A 373 5.34 4.15 -26.36
N GLY A 374 5.40 4.85 -27.49
CA GLY A 374 6.00 6.19 -27.58
C GLY A 374 5.11 7.22 -26.90
N GLU A 375 5.71 8.09 -26.09
CA GLU A 375 4.98 9.17 -25.43
C GLU A 375 4.59 10.26 -26.45
N LEU A 376 3.32 10.68 -26.40
CA LEU A 376 2.77 11.73 -27.22
C LEU A 376 3.41 13.07 -26.84
N THR A 377 3.98 13.73 -27.84
CA THR A 377 4.34 15.14 -27.77
C THR A 377 3.57 15.90 -28.84
N TYR A 378 3.26 17.17 -28.56
CA TYR A 378 2.63 18.05 -29.54
C TYR A 378 3.38 19.37 -29.65
N SER A 379 3.29 19.96 -30.84
CA SER A 379 3.89 21.26 -31.10
C SER A 379 3.00 22.39 -30.62
N TYR A 380 3.61 23.45 -30.09
CA TYR A 380 2.92 24.67 -29.68
C TYR A 380 3.72 25.91 -30.12
N THR A 381 3.06 27.07 -30.10
CA THR A 381 3.70 28.35 -30.41
C THR A 381 4.17 29.00 -29.12
N ARG A 382 5.48 29.20 -28.97
CA ARG A 382 6.08 29.94 -27.86
C ARG A 382 5.72 31.43 -27.96
N GLU A 383 5.93 32.14 -26.85
CA GLU A 383 5.69 33.59 -26.77
C GLU A 383 6.48 34.39 -27.83
N ASP A 384 7.70 33.95 -28.15
CA ASP A 384 8.55 34.57 -29.18
C ASP A 384 8.15 34.23 -30.63
N GLY A 385 7.06 33.47 -30.81
CA GLY A 385 6.55 33.03 -32.12
C GLY A 385 7.25 31.78 -32.69
N THR A 386 8.21 31.19 -31.97
CA THR A 386 8.86 29.93 -32.39
C THR A 386 8.01 28.71 -32.05
N THR A 387 8.32 27.57 -32.67
CA THR A 387 7.65 26.29 -32.38
C THR A 387 8.41 25.52 -31.32
N GLY A 388 7.74 25.19 -30.21
CA GLY A 388 8.20 24.24 -29.21
C GLY A 388 7.44 22.92 -29.25
N ASN A 389 7.94 21.92 -28.54
CA ASN A 389 7.26 20.63 -28.36
C ASN A 389 7.13 20.35 -26.87
N THR A 390 5.95 19.87 -26.46
CA THR A 390 5.68 19.59 -25.04
C THR A 390 4.82 18.34 -24.88
N TYR A 391 4.54 18.01 -23.62
CA TYR A 391 3.76 16.86 -23.16
C TYR A 391 2.35 17.29 -22.77
N ALA A 392 1.53 16.36 -22.27
CA ALA A 392 0.18 16.67 -21.78
C ALA A 392 0.20 17.86 -20.79
N PRO A 393 -0.67 18.87 -20.93
CA PRO A 393 -0.59 20.13 -20.19
C PRO A 393 -1.20 20.05 -18.78
N TYR A 394 -1.02 18.92 -18.10
CA TYR A 394 -1.48 18.69 -16.73
C TYR A 394 -0.32 18.86 -15.76
N LEU A 395 -0.33 19.97 -15.01
CA LEU A 395 0.70 20.28 -14.01
C LEU A 395 0.66 19.27 -12.86
N TRP A 396 -0.51 19.18 -12.22
CA TRP A 396 -0.73 18.42 -11.00
C TRP A 396 -2.00 17.59 -11.15
N SER A 397 -1.89 16.30 -10.88
CA SER A 397 -2.96 15.31 -10.99
C SER A 397 -3.04 14.53 -9.67
N GLY A 398 -3.89 14.97 -8.75
CA GLY A 398 -4.05 14.36 -7.43
C GLY A 398 -3.58 15.27 -6.30
N THR A 399 -3.17 14.67 -5.20
CA THR A 399 -2.98 15.33 -3.89
C THR A 399 -1.67 15.01 -3.20
N SER A 400 -1.47 15.76 -2.11
CA SER A 400 -0.62 15.43 -0.96
C SER A 400 -0.95 14.15 -0.20
N SER A 401 -2.02 13.45 -0.55
CA SER A 401 -2.64 12.49 0.36
C SER A 401 -3.35 11.38 -0.41
N GLY A 402 -2.74 10.20 -0.48
CA GLY A 402 -3.38 9.02 -1.07
C GLY A 402 -3.13 8.81 -2.58
N PRO A 403 -3.53 7.65 -3.11
CA PRO A 403 -3.34 7.29 -4.51
C PRO A 403 -4.26 8.08 -5.48
N ARG A 404 -3.77 8.43 -6.68
CA ARG A 404 -4.43 9.33 -7.63
C ARG A 404 -5.59 8.63 -8.33
N TYR A 405 -6.75 9.30 -8.39
CA TYR A 405 -7.81 8.80 -9.24
C TYR A 405 -7.42 8.93 -10.73
N PRO A 406 -7.57 7.87 -11.54
CA PRO A 406 -7.17 7.90 -12.95
C PRO A 406 -7.99 8.88 -13.80
N ALA A 407 -7.53 9.15 -15.01
CA ALA A 407 -8.28 9.98 -15.96
C ALA A 407 -9.66 9.38 -16.29
N VAL A 408 -10.64 10.25 -16.53
CA VAL A 408 -11.98 9.82 -16.97
C VAL A 408 -12.20 10.24 -18.41
N VAL A 409 -12.77 9.34 -19.21
CA VAL A 409 -13.19 9.66 -20.58
C VAL A 409 -14.67 10.02 -20.53
N GLY A 410 -14.98 11.30 -20.79
CA GLY A 410 -16.37 11.76 -20.82
C GLY A 410 -17.14 11.18 -22.00
N GLY A 411 -18.48 11.20 -21.91
CA GLY A 411 -19.37 10.78 -23.01
C GLY A 411 -19.24 11.64 -24.27
N ASP A 412 -18.58 12.79 -24.18
CA ASP A 412 -18.20 13.68 -25.28
C ASP A 412 -16.86 13.31 -25.94
N GLY A 413 -16.18 12.26 -25.48
CA GLY A 413 -14.87 11.83 -25.99
C GLY A 413 -13.70 12.69 -25.51
N VAL A 414 -13.86 13.41 -24.40
CA VAL A 414 -12.82 14.26 -23.79
C VAL A 414 -12.17 13.56 -22.61
N ILE A 415 -10.86 13.75 -22.45
CA ILE A 415 -10.13 13.33 -21.26
C ILE A 415 -10.30 14.38 -20.17
N TYR A 416 -10.83 13.97 -19.02
CA TYR A 416 -11.02 14.80 -17.84
C TYR A 416 -10.16 14.34 -16.68
N MET A 417 -9.50 15.30 -16.04
CA MET A 417 -8.67 15.07 -14.86
C MET A 417 -8.65 16.31 -13.97
N GLN A 418 -8.23 16.15 -12.72
CA GLN A 418 -7.80 17.27 -11.90
C GLN A 418 -6.56 17.91 -12.53
N ASN A 419 -6.55 19.25 -12.57
CA ASN A 419 -5.37 20.03 -12.91
C ASN A 419 -5.27 21.24 -11.97
N ASN A 420 -4.05 21.71 -11.73
CA ASN A 420 -3.82 23.02 -11.15
C ASN A 420 -3.60 24.06 -12.24
N TYR A 421 -4.30 25.18 -12.09
CA TYR A 421 -4.16 26.28 -13.01
C TYR A 421 -4.32 27.66 -12.36
N ARG A 422 -4.28 27.78 -11.02
CA ARG A 422 -4.50 29.05 -10.29
C ARG A 422 -3.51 29.25 -9.13
N SER A 423 -2.97 30.46 -9.00
CA SER A 423 -2.07 30.83 -7.90
C SER A 423 -2.80 31.15 -6.57
N ASP A 424 -2.11 30.97 -5.45
CA ASP A 424 -2.51 31.41 -4.10
C ASP A 424 -1.26 31.53 -3.22
N LEU A 425 -1.29 32.30 -2.14
CA LEU A 425 -0.13 32.49 -1.25
C LEU A 425 0.20 31.26 -0.37
N TRP A 426 -0.76 30.39 -0.14
CA TRP A 426 -0.64 29.27 0.78
C TRP A 426 -0.71 27.95 0.05
N ILE A 427 -1.73 27.75 -0.79
CA ILE A 427 -1.96 26.50 -1.51
C ILE A 427 -2.55 26.85 -2.86
N ALA A 428 -1.82 26.61 -3.96
CA ALA A 428 -2.31 26.81 -5.33
C ALA A 428 -3.57 25.95 -5.62
N GLY A 429 -4.32 26.29 -6.67
CA GLY A 429 -5.63 25.67 -6.89
C GLY A 429 -5.99 25.40 -8.34
N GLY A 430 -7.06 24.64 -8.51
CA GLY A 430 -7.57 24.27 -9.81
C GLY A 430 -8.82 23.42 -9.66
N GLY A 431 -8.97 22.43 -10.53
CA GLY A 431 -10.16 21.58 -10.56
C GLY A 431 -10.20 20.69 -11.79
N LEU A 432 -11.41 20.24 -12.13
CA LEU A 432 -11.67 19.42 -13.31
C LEU A 432 -11.35 20.19 -14.60
N SER A 433 -10.43 19.63 -15.40
CA SER A 433 -10.04 20.15 -16.70
C SER A 433 -10.18 19.09 -17.77
N GLY A 434 -10.91 19.43 -18.84
CA GLY A 434 -10.96 18.64 -20.06
C GLY A 434 -9.85 19.06 -21.02
N TRP A 435 -9.18 18.11 -21.66
CA TRP A 435 -8.09 18.40 -22.60
C TRP A 435 -8.55 18.34 -24.05
N LYS A 436 -8.29 19.42 -24.81
CA LYS A 436 -8.35 19.37 -26.27
C LYS A 436 -7.13 18.60 -26.75
N PHE A 437 -7.34 17.31 -26.98
CA PHE A 437 -6.29 16.33 -27.15
C PHE A 437 -5.22 16.76 -28.17
N GLY A 438 -3.95 16.66 -27.79
CA GLY A 438 -2.81 17.05 -28.64
C GLY A 438 -2.60 18.56 -28.81
N THR A 439 -3.18 19.40 -27.94
CA THR A 439 -3.03 20.87 -27.98
C THR A 439 -2.72 21.44 -26.59
N PRO A 440 -2.25 22.69 -26.44
CA PRO A 440 -2.07 23.31 -25.13
C PRO A 440 -3.38 23.83 -24.52
N ILE A 441 -4.55 23.46 -25.05
CA ILE A 441 -5.84 24.02 -24.64
C ILE A 441 -6.54 23.10 -23.64
N LEU A 442 -6.85 23.66 -22.48
CA LEU A 442 -7.67 23.00 -21.46
C LEU A 442 -8.98 23.76 -21.28
N SER A 443 -10.08 23.03 -21.08
CA SER A 443 -11.30 23.60 -20.50
C SER A 443 -11.14 23.72 -18.99
N ILE A 444 -11.73 24.76 -18.41
CA ILE A 444 -11.77 24.97 -16.97
C ILE A 444 -13.24 25.09 -16.54
N GLY A 445 -13.82 23.95 -16.15
CA GLY A 445 -15.25 23.84 -15.84
C GLY A 445 -15.63 24.41 -14.47
N ASN A 446 -14.71 24.40 -13.51
CA ASN A 446 -15.00 24.77 -12.12
C ASN A 446 -14.97 26.30 -11.91
N LYS A 447 -16.10 26.88 -11.50
CA LYS A 447 -16.21 28.29 -11.12
C LYS A 447 -15.55 28.57 -9.77
N ASN A 448 -15.58 27.62 -8.87
CA ASN A 448 -15.06 27.71 -7.52
C ASN A 448 -13.57 27.37 -7.46
N TRP A 449 -12.92 27.88 -6.42
CA TRP A 449 -11.55 27.54 -6.09
C TRP A 449 -11.53 26.16 -5.44
N THR A 450 -10.72 25.24 -5.97
CA THR A 450 -10.41 24.01 -5.25
C THR A 450 -8.91 23.96 -5.01
N ALA A 451 -8.51 23.77 -3.76
CA ALA A 451 -7.11 23.64 -3.42
C ALA A 451 -6.56 22.34 -4.04
N VAL A 452 -5.33 22.40 -4.55
CA VAL A 452 -4.77 21.26 -5.32
C VAL A 452 -4.42 20.08 -4.41
N ASP A 453 -4.16 20.34 -3.14
CA ASP A 453 -3.84 19.33 -2.14
C ASP A 453 -5.04 18.47 -1.71
N GLU A 454 -6.24 18.76 -2.22
CA GLU A 454 -7.48 18.07 -1.88
C GLU A 454 -7.82 16.92 -2.87
N PRO A 455 -8.25 15.72 -2.41
CA PRO A 455 -8.43 14.57 -3.28
C PRO A 455 -9.71 14.67 -4.05
N HIS A 456 -9.56 14.47 -5.35
CA HIS A 456 -10.68 14.39 -6.25
C HIS A 456 -10.80 13.00 -6.85
N SER A 457 -12.04 12.56 -6.97
CA SER A 457 -12.40 11.37 -7.71
C SER A 457 -13.57 11.69 -8.63
N PHE A 458 -13.56 11.03 -9.78
CA PHE A 458 -14.47 11.35 -10.87
C PHE A 458 -15.08 10.08 -11.45
N SER A 459 -16.34 10.17 -11.83
CA SER A 459 -17.00 9.16 -12.66
C SER A 459 -17.88 9.85 -13.67
N THR A 460 -18.28 9.11 -14.71
CA THR A 460 -19.20 9.63 -15.72
C THR A 460 -20.34 8.67 -16.01
N ALA A 461 -21.51 9.26 -16.27
CA ALA A 461 -22.63 8.56 -16.87
C ALA A 461 -23.21 9.40 -17.99
N GLY A 462 -23.09 8.93 -19.24
CA GLY A 462 -23.41 9.73 -20.42
C GLY A 462 -22.75 11.12 -20.38
N ASN A 463 -23.55 12.18 -20.49
CA ASN A 463 -23.06 13.56 -20.55
C ASN A 463 -22.91 14.23 -19.17
N VAL A 464 -22.74 13.46 -18.09
CA VAL A 464 -22.59 13.99 -16.73
C VAL A 464 -21.33 13.44 -16.10
N ILE A 465 -20.49 14.33 -15.58
CA ILE A 465 -19.40 14.00 -14.66
C ILE A 465 -19.92 14.15 -13.24
N TYR A 466 -19.69 13.15 -12.38
CA TYR A 466 -19.83 13.25 -10.94
C TYR A 466 -18.44 13.43 -10.35
N ALA A 467 -18.25 14.53 -9.63
CA ALA A 467 -16.97 14.89 -9.04
C ALA A 467 -17.14 15.03 -7.54
N LYS A 468 -16.25 14.35 -6.80
CA LYS A 468 -16.23 14.36 -5.33
C LYS A 468 -14.95 15.03 -4.86
N ASN A 469 -15.09 15.86 -3.82
CA ASN A 469 -13.99 16.52 -3.12
C ASN A 469 -13.86 15.99 -1.68
N LEU A 470 -12.77 16.35 -1.02
CA LEU A 470 -12.38 16.15 0.39
C LEU A 470 -13.50 15.88 1.39
N ARG A 471 -13.34 14.98 2.38
CA ARG A 471 -14.30 14.76 3.50
C ARG A 471 -15.75 14.55 3.07
N GLU A 472 -15.99 14.18 1.81
CA GLU A 472 -17.34 14.20 1.25
C GLU A 472 -18.01 15.60 1.39
N ARG A 473 -17.20 16.65 1.55
CA ARG A 473 -17.55 18.06 1.81
C ARG A 473 -18.30 18.68 0.66
N GLU A 474 -17.98 18.24 -0.55
CA GLU A 474 -18.66 18.67 -1.75
C GLU A 474 -18.69 17.53 -2.75
N LEU A 475 -19.89 17.26 -3.23
CA LEU A 475 -20.11 16.44 -4.41
C LEU A 475 -20.85 17.31 -5.41
N PHE A 476 -20.36 17.40 -6.64
CA PHE A 476 -20.97 18.19 -7.69
C PHE A 476 -21.05 17.41 -8.99
N THR A 477 -21.97 17.85 -9.86
CA THR A 477 -22.06 17.36 -11.24
C THR A 477 -21.57 18.42 -12.20
N VAL A 478 -21.02 18.00 -13.33
CA VAL A 478 -20.81 18.84 -14.51
C VAL A 478 -21.58 18.24 -15.67
N ASN A 479 -22.56 18.97 -16.19
CA ASN A 479 -23.27 18.59 -17.39
C ASN A 479 -22.47 19.02 -18.62
N LEU A 480 -21.97 18.06 -19.39
CA LEU A 480 -21.09 18.29 -20.54
C LEU A 480 -21.81 18.97 -21.72
N SER A 481 -23.14 18.91 -21.76
CA SER A 481 -23.92 19.53 -22.86
C SER A 481 -23.96 21.05 -22.78
N ASN A 482 -23.79 21.62 -21.57
CA ASN A 482 -23.82 23.07 -21.33
C ASN A 482 -22.74 23.57 -20.35
N TYR A 483 -21.83 22.69 -19.95
CA TYR A 483 -20.78 22.93 -18.96
C TYR A 483 -21.29 23.54 -17.65
N GLN A 484 -22.50 23.14 -17.25
CA GLN A 484 -23.11 23.61 -16.03
C GLN A 484 -22.69 22.74 -14.85
N GLU A 485 -21.99 23.34 -13.90
CA GLU A 485 -21.73 22.77 -12.59
C GLU A 485 -22.95 22.90 -11.67
N THR A 486 -23.29 21.83 -10.95
CA THR A 486 -24.35 21.82 -9.94
C THR A 486 -23.85 21.08 -8.69
N SER A 487 -23.78 21.79 -7.56
CA SER A 487 -23.53 21.17 -6.25
C SER A 487 -24.69 20.24 -5.89
N ILE A 488 -24.36 18.99 -5.61
CA ILE A 488 -25.29 17.91 -5.27
C ILE A 488 -25.37 17.73 -3.74
N ILE A 489 -24.21 17.74 -3.09
CA ILE A 489 -24.01 17.60 -1.64
C ILE A 489 -23.10 18.75 -1.20
N GLY A 490 -23.47 19.42 -0.10
CA GLY A 490 -22.68 20.50 0.50
C GLY A 490 -21.89 20.05 1.73
N TYR A 491 -21.35 21.02 2.47
CA TYR A 491 -20.48 20.85 3.65
C TYR A 491 -21.17 20.20 4.86
N ASP A 492 -22.35 19.63 4.68
CA ASP A 492 -23.31 19.29 5.71
C ASP A 492 -23.58 17.79 5.82
N LEU A 493 -22.74 16.91 5.22
CA LEU A 493 -22.94 15.46 5.25
C LEU A 493 -23.14 14.90 6.68
N ASP A 494 -22.38 15.39 7.67
CA ASP A 494 -22.52 15.03 9.10
C ASP A 494 -23.90 15.35 9.67
N THR A 495 -24.57 16.35 9.11
CA THR A 495 -25.95 16.73 9.47
C THR A 495 -26.98 15.98 8.64
N LEU A 496 -26.63 15.57 7.42
CA LEU A 496 -27.49 14.81 6.51
C LEU A 496 -27.48 13.31 6.84
N ALA A 497 -26.47 12.77 7.51
CA ALA A 497 -26.39 11.36 7.91
C ALA A 497 -25.94 11.23 9.38
N LEU A 498 -26.79 11.69 10.31
CA LEU A 498 -26.45 11.78 11.74
C LEU A 498 -25.89 10.46 12.31
N GLY A 499 -24.59 10.42 12.62
CA GLY A 499 -23.95 9.28 13.25
C GLY A 499 -23.18 8.35 12.31
N TYR A 500 -23.05 8.67 11.01
CA TYR A 500 -22.25 7.87 10.05
C TYR A 500 -20.76 7.76 10.41
N ALA A 501 -20.29 8.57 11.37
CA ALA A 501 -18.87 8.82 11.61
C ALA A 501 -18.43 8.61 13.08
N SER A 502 -19.34 8.49 14.06
CA SER A 502 -18.99 8.73 15.48
C SER A 502 -18.08 7.68 16.15
N ALA A 503 -17.87 6.51 15.53
CA ALA A 503 -17.02 5.44 16.09
C ALA A 503 -15.64 5.30 15.41
N TYR A 504 -15.44 5.86 14.20
CA TYR A 504 -14.20 5.66 13.40
C TYR A 504 -13.73 6.92 12.67
N SER A 505 -14.52 7.99 12.69
CA SER A 505 -14.08 9.30 12.26
C SER A 505 -13.51 10.06 13.45
N GLY A 506 -12.44 10.77 13.17
CA GLY A 506 -12.09 11.90 13.99
C GLY A 506 -10.79 12.52 13.53
N GLN A 507 -10.52 13.70 14.08
CA GLN A 507 -9.24 14.34 13.89
C GLN A 507 -8.13 13.39 14.36
N PHE A 508 -6.96 13.49 13.73
CA PHE A 508 -5.76 12.79 14.16
C PHE A 508 -5.58 12.99 15.68
N GLY A 509 -5.48 11.88 16.44
CA GLY A 509 -5.44 11.90 17.91
C GLY A 509 -6.77 11.93 18.68
N SER A 510 -7.91 11.73 18.00
CA SER A 510 -9.21 11.38 18.61
C SER A 510 -9.31 9.87 18.91
N SER A 511 -10.45 9.37 19.40
CA SER A 511 -10.53 8.03 19.98
C SER A 511 -10.24 6.89 19.00
N ASP A 512 -10.46 7.04 17.68
CA ASP A 512 -10.40 5.93 16.70
C ASP A 512 -10.00 6.39 15.26
N GLY A 513 -9.11 7.38 15.11
CA GLY A 513 -8.79 8.10 13.85
C GLY A 513 -8.03 7.32 12.77
N ILE A 514 -8.69 6.32 12.18
CA ILE A 514 -8.24 5.50 11.05
C ILE A 514 -8.40 6.24 9.73
N TYR A 515 -9.62 6.74 9.51
CA TYR A 515 -9.97 7.49 8.34
C TYR A 515 -9.54 8.91 8.61
N GLY A 516 -8.33 9.26 8.16
CA GLY A 516 -7.89 10.64 8.19
C GLY A 516 -8.86 11.49 7.37
N THR A 517 -8.86 12.78 7.66
CA THR A 517 -9.92 13.65 7.20
C THR A 517 -10.00 13.72 5.67
N HIS A 518 -8.92 13.51 4.95
CA HIS A 518 -8.80 13.85 3.53
C HIS A 518 -8.53 12.61 2.66
N GLY A 519 -8.96 11.40 3.07
CA GLY A 519 -8.62 10.15 2.36
C GLY A 519 -9.57 9.76 1.22
N ALA A 520 -10.66 10.48 0.99
CA ALA A 520 -11.76 10.02 0.13
C ALA A 520 -11.44 10.04 -1.39
N GLN A 521 -11.07 8.90 -1.97
CA GLN A 521 -10.66 8.82 -3.39
C GLN A 521 -11.42 7.79 -4.26
N SER A 522 -12.37 7.04 -3.71
CA SER A 522 -13.36 6.32 -4.53
C SER A 522 -14.39 7.30 -5.11
N PRO A 523 -14.71 7.22 -6.41
CA PRO A 523 -15.69 8.10 -7.04
C PRO A 523 -17.10 7.67 -6.68
N ALA A 524 -18.04 8.55 -6.98
CA ALA A 524 -19.46 8.23 -6.87
C ALA A 524 -19.90 7.30 -8.01
N VAL A 525 -20.69 6.28 -7.72
CA VAL A 525 -21.10 5.27 -8.71
C VAL A 525 -22.60 5.43 -8.99
N PRO A 526 -22.99 5.88 -10.18
CA PRO A 526 -24.40 6.02 -10.54
C PRO A 526 -25.00 4.68 -10.94
N TYR A 527 -26.20 4.37 -10.44
CA TYR A 527 -26.96 3.16 -10.80
C TYR A 527 -28.44 3.29 -10.45
N LYS A 528 -29.34 2.95 -11.40
CA LYS A 528 -30.81 2.97 -11.30
C LYS A 528 -31.40 4.24 -10.69
N GLY A 529 -30.92 5.41 -11.13
CA GLY A 529 -31.39 6.70 -10.65
C GLY A 529 -30.97 7.03 -9.21
N ARG A 530 -30.00 6.27 -8.67
CA ARG A 530 -29.30 6.55 -7.43
C ARG A 530 -27.82 6.79 -7.70
N LEU A 531 -27.18 7.41 -6.73
CA LEU A 531 -25.74 7.60 -6.69
C LEU A 531 -25.19 7.00 -5.41
N TYR A 532 -24.22 6.09 -5.52
CA TYR A 532 -23.62 5.38 -4.40
C TYR A 532 -22.24 5.94 -4.12
N ILE A 533 -21.92 6.15 -2.85
CA ILE A 533 -20.58 6.58 -2.42
C ILE A 533 -20.12 5.73 -1.24
N MET A 534 -18.82 5.47 -1.18
CA MET A 534 -18.15 5.19 0.08
C MET A 534 -17.75 6.51 0.75
N ALA A 535 -18.10 6.64 2.02
CA ALA A 535 -17.76 7.75 2.89
C ALA A 535 -17.11 7.20 4.16
N SER A 536 -15.77 7.24 4.22
CA SER A 536 -14.99 6.48 5.21
C SER A 536 -15.39 4.99 5.22
N ASN A 537 -15.98 4.49 6.31
CA ASN A 537 -16.48 3.12 6.43
C ASN A 537 -17.99 2.98 6.21
N SER A 538 -18.66 3.99 5.67
CA SER A 538 -20.10 3.96 5.41
C SER A 538 -20.40 3.93 3.92
N LEU A 539 -21.20 2.95 3.49
CA LEU A 539 -21.80 2.93 2.16
C LEU A 539 -23.08 3.76 2.19
N MET A 540 -23.25 4.68 1.24
CA MET A 540 -24.39 5.59 1.20
C MET A 540 -25.04 5.61 -0.18
N ALA A 541 -26.37 5.73 -0.21
CA ALA A 541 -27.13 5.94 -1.43
C ALA A 541 -27.83 7.30 -1.46
N PHE A 542 -27.79 7.97 -2.61
CA PHE A 542 -28.39 9.27 -2.85
C PHE A 542 -29.42 9.19 -3.97
N SER A 543 -30.52 9.94 -3.85
CA SER A 543 -31.51 10.12 -4.91
C SER A 543 -32.10 11.54 -4.88
N LYS A 544 -32.92 11.89 -5.86
CA LYS A 544 -33.64 13.18 -5.90
C LYS A 544 -34.72 13.31 -4.81
N ASP A 545 -35.13 12.18 -4.22
CA ASP A 545 -36.26 12.14 -3.31
C ASP A 545 -35.84 12.61 -1.92
N ASN A 546 -36.45 13.70 -1.45
CA ASN A 546 -36.14 14.30 -0.15
C ASN A 546 -36.87 13.55 0.96
N ILE A 547 -36.25 12.48 1.45
CA ILE A 547 -36.76 11.64 2.53
C ILE A 547 -35.88 11.78 3.78
N THR A 548 -36.38 11.27 4.92
CA THR A 548 -35.53 11.08 6.10
C THR A 548 -34.56 9.92 5.85
N PRO A 549 -33.25 10.13 5.97
CA PRO A 549 -32.25 9.09 5.76
C PRO A 549 -32.41 7.92 6.73
N GLU A 550 -32.36 6.70 6.21
CA GLU A 550 -32.36 5.47 7.03
C GLU A 550 -30.94 5.07 7.42
N GLN A 551 -30.68 4.94 8.73
CA GLN A 551 -29.46 4.33 9.24
C GLN A 551 -29.66 2.83 9.37
N LEU A 552 -28.91 2.06 8.60
CA LEU A 552 -28.95 0.60 8.66
C LEU A 552 -28.00 0.07 9.76
N PRO A 553 -28.23 -1.17 10.27
CA PRO A 553 -27.40 -1.77 11.32
C PRO A 553 -25.91 -1.87 10.95
N LEU A 554 -25.00 -1.87 11.92
CA LEU A 554 -23.57 -2.04 11.62
C LEU A 554 -23.29 -3.40 10.95
N ALA A 555 -22.66 -3.38 9.78
CA ALA A 555 -22.11 -4.58 9.15
C ALA A 555 -20.81 -5.01 9.86
N LYS A 556 -20.95 -5.90 10.85
CA LYS A 556 -19.89 -6.45 11.69
C LYS A 556 -18.91 -7.37 10.93
N THR A 557 -17.77 -7.60 11.56
CA THR A 557 -16.76 -8.59 11.17
C THR A 557 -17.28 -9.98 11.48
N VAL A 558 -17.25 -10.85 10.49
CA VAL A 558 -17.61 -12.27 10.63
C VAL A 558 -16.33 -13.08 10.88
N ALA A 559 -16.39 -14.07 11.78
CA ALA A 559 -15.26 -14.93 12.07
C ALA A 559 -14.91 -15.84 10.88
N VAL A 560 -13.62 -16.14 10.70
CA VAL A 560 -13.11 -16.97 9.60
C VAL A 560 -12.44 -18.20 10.17
N LEU A 561 -12.60 -19.35 9.50
CA LEU A 561 -11.74 -20.51 9.73
C LEU A 561 -10.37 -20.24 9.09
N PRO A 562 -9.27 -20.22 9.86
CA PRO A 562 -7.96 -19.83 9.36
C PRO A 562 -7.52 -20.76 8.21
N LEU A 563 -7.12 -20.15 7.08
CA LEU A 563 -6.45 -20.86 5.99
C LEU A 563 -4.97 -21.01 6.35
N ASN A 564 -4.56 -22.22 6.73
CA ASN A 564 -3.15 -22.52 7.00
C ASN A 564 -2.40 -22.73 5.68
N SER A 565 -1.87 -21.66 5.09
CA SER A 565 -0.83 -21.78 4.06
C SER A 565 0.54 -21.84 4.75
N LEU A 566 1.19 -23.00 4.74
CA LEU A 566 2.51 -23.20 5.31
C LEU A 566 3.58 -22.87 4.26
N LEU A 567 4.40 -21.83 4.50
CA LEU A 567 5.70 -21.71 3.85
C LEU A 567 6.65 -22.70 4.54
N THR A 568 7.28 -23.59 3.78
CA THR A 568 8.24 -24.53 4.35
C THR A 568 9.54 -23.82 4.75
N ASP A 569 10.31 -24.43 5.64
CA ASP A 569 11.66 -23.96 5.99
C ASP A 569 12.56 -23.80 4.74
N GLN A 570 12.40 -24.71 3.77
CA GLN A 570 13.11 -24.66 2.49
C GLN A 570 12.68 -23.45 1.65
N ASP A 571 11.37 -23.16 1.57
CA ASP A 571 10.86 -22.00 0.84
C ASP A 571 11.43 -20.69 1.41
N LEU A 572 11.45 -20.58 2.75
CA LEU A 572 11.96 -19.40 3.44
C LEU A 572 13.47 -19.20 3.21
N LYS A 573 14.26 -20.28 3.32
CA LYS A 573 15.71 -20.23 3.03
C LYS A 573 16.00 -19.88 1.57
N GLN A 574 15.20 -20.39 0.64
CA GLN A 574 15.32 -20.05 -0.77
C GLN A 574 14.98 -18.57 -1.04
N ARG A 575 13.92 -18.05 -0.40
CA ARG A 575 13.57 -16.62 -0.45
C ARG A 575 14.73 -15.79 0.10
N LEU A 576 15.20 -16.09 1.31
CA LEU A 576 16.33 -15.38 1.93
C LEU A 576 17.57 -15.36 1.05
N SER A 577 17.93 -16.50 0.46
CA SER A 577 19.07 -16.60 -0.47
C SER A 577 18.87 -15.72 -1.72
N SER A 578 17.65 -15.65 -2.24
CA SER A 578 17.30 -14.82 -3.39
C SER A 578 17.40 -13.32 -3.05
N GLU A 579 16.97 -12.92 -1.85
CA GLU A 579 17.06 -11.52 -1.40
C GLU A 579 18.51 -11.09 -1.16
N ILE A 580 19.34 -11.95 -0.54
CA ILE A 580 20.78 -11.70 -0.42
C ILE A 580 21.44 -11.56 -1.80
N GLN A 581 21.05 -12.41 -2.76
CA GLN A 581 21.58 -12.38 -4.11
C GLN A 581 21.24 -11.07 -4.85
N LYS A 582 20.11 -10.41 -4.54
CA LYS A 582 19.79 -9.08 -5.09
C LYS A 582 20.77 -8.01 -4.60
N ILE A 583 21.23 -8.10 -3.36
CA ILE A 583 22.18 -7.16 -2.77
C ILE A 583 23.58 -7.35 -3.34
N ILE A 584 24.10 -8.59 -3.32
CA ILE A 584 25.53 -8.83 -3.61
C ILE A 584 25.80 -9.33 -5.03
N GLY A 585 24.78 -9.84 -5.73
CA GLY A 585 24.90 -10.44 -7.05
C GLY A 585 25.54 -9.57 -8.14
N PRO A 586 25.21 -8.26 -8.24
CA PRO A 586 25.81 -7.38 -9.25
C PRO A 586 27.35 -7.34 -9.23
N CYS A 587 27.98 -7.65 -8.10
CA CYS A 587 29.42 -7.53 -7.91
C CYS A 587 30.12 -8.87 -7.65
N GLN A 588 29.34 -9.96 -7.53
CA GLN A 588 29.84 -11.29 -7.21
C GLN A 588 30.82 -11.83 -8.26
N VAL A 589 30.54 -11.62 -9.55
CA VAL A 589 31.38 -12.12 -10.65
C VAL A 589 32.75 -11.45 -10.67
N ALA A 590 32.79 -10.13 -10.43
CA ALA A 590 34.04 -9.36 -10.39
C ALA A 590 34.72 -9.38 -9.02
N LYS A 591 34.02 -9.88 -7.98
CA LYS A 591 34.37 -9.72 -6.55
C LYS A 591 34.68 -8.28 -6.17
N ASP A 592 33.99 -7.34 -6.81
CA ASP A 592 34.16 -5.90 -6.60
C ASP A 592 33.24 -5.42 -5.48
N TRP A 593 33.47 -5.95 -4.28
CA TRP A 593 32.65 -5.64 -3.10
C TRP A 593 32.75 -4.20 -2.65
N GLN A 594 33.72 -3.44 -3.16
CA GLN A 594 33.88 -2.02 -2.82
C GLN A 594 32.83 -1.16 -3.53
N ASN A 595 32.55 -1.44 -4.81
CA ASN A 595 31.57 -0.70 -5.59
C ASN A 595 30.13 -1.25 -5.47
N CYS A 596 29.91 -2.18 -4.53
CA CYS A 596 28.64 -2.90 -4.36
C CYS A 596 27.73 -2.35 -3.25
N HIS A 597 28.22 -1.38 -2.49
CA HIS A 597 27.43 -0.80 -1.41
C HIS A 597 26.14 -0.18 -1.94
N LEU A 598 25.04 -0.37 -1.22
CA LEU A 598 23.80 0.30 -1.53
C LEU A 598 23.70 1.61 -0.74
N ARG A 599 23.45 2.73 -1.42
CA ARG A 599 23.25 4.04 -0.77
C ARG A 599 21.96 4.05 0.07
N PRO A 600 21.78 4.97 1.03
CA PRO A 600 20.52 5.10 1.77
C PRO A 600 19.35 5.32 0.80
N ALA A 601 18.19 4.74 1.13
CA ALA A 601 17.06 4.79 0.22
C ALA A 601 16.52 6.22 0.08
N TYR A 602 15.97 6.50 -1.11
CA TYR A 602 15.37 7.79 -1.45
C TYR A 602 13.88 7.54 -1.72
N TYR A 603 13.08 7.54 -0.66
CA TYR A 603 11.62 7.29 -0.68
C TYR A 603 10.83 8.52 -0.23
N THR A 604 9.57 8.62 -0.67
CA THR A 604 8.61 9.63 -0.18
C THR A 604 8.45 9.56 1.34
N GLU A 605 8.63 10.71 1.98
CA GLU A 605 8.55 10.86 3.44
C GLU A 605 7.08 10.83 3.89
N SER A 606 6.70 9.92 4.81
CA SER A 606 5.37 9.97 5.44
C SER A 606 5.17 11.25 6.27
N ALA A 607 3.93 11.67 6.55
CA ALA A 607 3.59 12.84 7.37
C ALA A 607 4.23 12.87 8.77
N PHE A 608 4.75 11.73 9.23
CA PHE A 608 5.63 11.60 10.40
C PHE A 608 6.86 12.54 10.33
N TYR A 609 7.30 12.89 9.11
CA TYR A 609 8.34 13.88 8.79
C TYR A 609 8.06 15.30 9.30
N GLN A 610 6.88 15.86 9.00
CA GLN A 610 6.56 17.24 9.42
C GLN A 610 6.51 17.35 10.94
N ILE A 611 6.01 16.32 11.62
CA ILE A 611 5.79 16.37 13.06
C ILE A 611 7.06 16.04 13.86
N ILE A 612 7.91 15.13 13.39
CA ILE A 612 9.12 14.71 14.14
C ILE A 612 10.33 15.58 13.90
N THR A 613 10.60 15.93 12.65
CA THR A 613 11.76 16.75 12.29
C THR A 613 11.64 18.14 12.92
N ILE A 614 10.41 18.68 13.01
CA ILE A 614 10.16 20.00 13.60
C ILE A 614 10.17 19.96 15.13
N TYR A 615 9.67 18.89 15.79
CA TYR A 615 9.37 18.94 17.23
C TYR A 615 10.04 17.89 18.12
N ILE A 616 10.60 16.82 17.57
CA ILE A 616 10.94 15.61 18.34
C ILE A 616 12.46 15.35 18.38
N ASN A 617 13.29 16.05 17.60
CA ASN A 617 14.76 15.87 17.59
C ASN A 617 15.14 14.38 17.49
N ALA A 618 14.52 13.64 16.57
CA ALA A 618 14.82 12.22 16.36
C ALA A 618 15.97 12.04 15.36
N ASP A 619 16.43 10.80 15.21
CA ASP A 619 17.45 10.42 14.23
C ASP A 619 17.03 10.81 12.82
N TYR A 620 17.95 10.66 11.86
CA TYR A 620 17.61 10.58 10.44
C TYR A 620 16.79 9.30 10.14
N LEU A 621 15.72 9.03 10.89
CA LEU A 621 14.82 7.90 10.71
C LEU A 621 14.16 7.92 9.32
N THR A 622 14.19 9.05 8.62
CA THR A 622 13.75 9.20 7.22
C THR A 622 14.76 8.62 6.23
N ASP A 623 16.04 8.63 6.59
CA ASP A 623 17.15 8.29 5.72
C ASP A 623 17.43 6.80 5.84
N TYR A 624 16.55 6.01 5.24
CA TYR A 624 16.50 4.58 5.51
C TYR A 624 17.82 3.84 5.14
N PHE A 625 18.33 3.02 6.07
CA PHE A 625 19.67 2.39 6.05
C PHE A 625 20.85 3.35 5.94
N HIS A 626 20.70 4.57 6.43
CA HIS A 626 21.84 5.48 6.52
C HIS A 626 22.87 5.04 7.57
N ASN A 627 22.43 4.38 8.64
CA ASN A 627 23.32 3.97 9.71
C ASN A 627 24.03 2.67 9.30
N PRO A 628 25.37 2.66 9.21
CA PRO A 628 26.10 1.45 8.83
C PRO A 628 25.86 0.25 9.76
N ALA A 629 25.41 0.49 11.00
CA ALA A 629 25.08 -0.56 11.94
C ALA A 629 23.92 -1.46 11.49
N ASP A 630 22.91 -0.90 10.80
CA ASP A 630 21.73 -1.64 10.36
C ASP A 630 22.11 -2.74 9.36
N THR A 631 22.85 -2.37 8.32
CA THR A 631 23.34 -3.30 7.29
C THR A 631 24.19 -4.41 7.89
N ILE A 632 25.13 -4.07 8.78
CA ILE A 632 26.04 -5.06 9.38
C ILE A 632 25.27 -6.03 10.28
N ALA A 633 24.41 -5.52 11.17
CA ALA A 633 23.69 -6.36 12.12
C ALA A 633 22.71 -7.32 11.42
N VAL A 634 21.91 -6.82 10.48
CA VAL A 634 20.91 -7.64 9.77
C VAL A 634 21.59 -8.71 8.92
N LEU A 635 22.60 -8.35 8.12
CA LEU A 635 23.26 -9.33 7.24
C LEU A 635 24.01 -10.41 8.01
N LEU A 636 24.63 -10.08 9.16
CA LEU A 636 25.23 -11.08 10.05
C LEU A 636 24.18 -12.07 10.57
N GLY A 637 22.97 -11.60 10.91
CA GLY A 637 21.86 -12.43 11.36
C GLY A 637 21.40 -13.47 10.33
N THR A 638 21.67 -13.25 9.03
CA THR A 638 21.29 -14.20 7.97
C THR A 638 22.24 -15.41 7.86
N LEU A 639 23.50 -15.29 8.28
CA LEU A 639 24.56 -16.28 8.05
C LEU A 639 24.27 -17.71 8.58
N PRO A 640 23.53 -17.91 9.69
CA PRO A 640 23.11 -19.24 10.14
C PRO A 640 22.15 -19.94 9.16
N PHE A 641 21.43 -19.18 8.33
CA PHE A 641 20.36 -19.69 7.47
C PHE A 641 20.75 -19.84 6.00
N VAL A 642 21.87 -19.25 5.58
CA VAL A 642 22.42 -19.42 4.23
C VAL A 642 23.03 -20.81 4.05
N THR A 643 22.38 -21.66 3.25
CA THR A 643 22.80 -23.05 3.03
C THR A 643 23.81 -23.23 1.91
N ASP A 644 23.89 -22.29 0.96
CA ASP A 644 24.90 -22.32 -0.11
C ASP A 644 26.24 -21.82 0.42
N PRO A 645 27.31 -22.66 0.44
CA PRO A 645 28.62 -22.27 0.96
C PRO A 645 29.27 -21.13 0.19
N GLN A 646 29.05 -21.04 -1.13
CA GLN A 646 29.63 -19.97 -1.94
C GLN A 646 28.93 -18.65 -1.67
N LEU A 647 27.59 -18.66 -1.63
CA LEU A 647 26.80 -17.48 -1.26
C LEU A 647 27.17 -16.98 0.14
N LYS A 648 27.34 -17.89 1.10
CA LYS A 648 27.78 -17.56 2.46
C LYS A 648 29.15 -16.90 2.48
N SER A 649 30.13 -17.47 1.78
CA SER A 649 31.47 -16.89 1.68
C SER A 649 31.49 -15.52 1.01
N ASP A 650 30.67 -15.33 -0.03
CA ASP A 650 30.55 -14.05 -0.73
C ASP A 650 29.86 -13.00 0.14
N LEU A 651 28.83 -13.38 0.90
CA LEU A 651 28.18 -12.51 1.87
C LEU A 651 29.13 -12.09 3.00
N GLU A 652 29.94 -13.01 3.54
CA GLU A 652 30.96 -12.66 4.54
C GLU A 652 31.98 -11.65 3.99
N ALA A 653 32.43 -11.84 2.74
CA ALA A 653 33.34 -10.91 2.09
C ALA A 653 32.69 -9.53 1.85
N TYR A 654 31.41 -9.50 1.50
CA TYR A 654 30.62 -8.28 1.37
C TYR A 654 30.51 -7.55 2.72
N ILE A 655 30.12 -8.23 3.81
CA ILE A 655 30.02 -7.63 5.15
C ILE A 655 31.36 -7.05 5.62
N GLN A 656 32.48 -7.74 5.36
CA GLN A 656 33.82 -7.21 5.66
C GLN A 656 34.16 -5.97 4.81
N SER A 657 33.79 -5.96 3.52
CA SER A 657 33.96 -4.80 2.65
C SER A 657 33.16 -3.60 3.14
N GLU A 658 31.89 -3.82 3.49
CA GLU A 658 30.99 -2.82 4.08
C GLU A 658 31.58 -2.23 5.36
N TYR A 659 31.99 -3.09 6.30
CA TYR A 659 32.61 -2.64 7.55
C TYR A 659 33.90 -1.85 7.30
N ASN A 660 34.71 -2.22 6.30
CA ASN A 660 35.95 -1.50 6.01
C ASN A 660 35.70 -0.11 5.41
N GLN A 661 34.66 0.06 4.60
CA GLN A 661 34.32 1.32 3.96
C GLN A 661 33.55 2.26 4.90
N PHE A 662 32.62 1.69 5.66
CA PHE A 662 31.69 2.39 6.56
C PHE A 662 31.70 1.80 7.97
N PRO A 663 32.85 1.74 8.67
CA PRO A 663 32.93 1.11 9.99
C PRO A 663 31.95 1.74 10.98
N PRO A 664 31.00 0.97 11.56
CA PRO A 664 30.11 1.48 12.61
C PRO A 664 30.87 2.00 13.83
N ASP A 665 32.11 1.54 14.06
CA ASP A 665 33.01 2.07 15.10
C ASP A 665 33.46 3.52 14.86
N THR A 666 33.28 4.06 13.65
CA THR A 666 33.76 5.39 13.23
C THR A 666 32.63 6.29 12.72
N TYR A 667 31.79 5.79 11.82
CA TYR A 667 30.75 6.56 11.14
C TYR A 667 29.38 6.37 11.78
N ALA A 668 28.58 7.44 11.74
CA ALA A 668 27.17 7.45 12.14
C ALA A 668 26.23 7.41 10.93
N HIS A 669 26.73 7.78 9.74
CA HIS A 669 25.96 7.86 8.52
C HIS A 669 26.85 7.56 7.30
N ILE A 670 26.37 6.74 6.34
CA ILE A 670 27.13 6.32 5.14
C ILE A 670 27.23 7.38 4.04
N GLY A 671 26.21 8.25 3.90
CA GLY A 671 26.16 9.35 2.93
C GLY A 671 25.38 8.97 1.67
N TRP A 672 25.23 9.88 0.70
CA TRP A 672 24.61 9.62 -0.61
C TRP A 672 25.54 9.88 -1.79
N ASP A 673 26.78 10.31 -1.54
CA ASP A 673 27.78 10.59 -2.59
C ASP A 673 28.28 9.34 -3.31
N THR A 674 28.03 8.16 -2.75
CA THR A 674 28.48 6.86 -3.25
C THR A 674 27.42 5.77 -3.04
N GLY A 675 27.55 4.66 -3.76
CA GLY A 675 26.67 3.49 -3.65
C GLY A 675 25.63 3.38 -4.78
N GLN A 676 25.15 2.16 -5.01
CA GLN A 676 24.11 1.87 -6.00
C GLN A 676 22.74 2.33 -5.47
N PRO A 677 21.87 2.89 -6.33
CA PRO A 677 20.49 3.19 -5.95
C PRO A 677 19.72 1.90 -5.67
N ARG A 678 18.76 1.96 -4.74
CA ARG A 678 17.86 0.83 -4.44
C ARG A 678 16.49 1.00 -5.08
N GLU A 679 16.19 2.21 -5.48
CA GLU A 679 14.89 2.68 -5.91
C GLU A 679 14.78 2.59 -7.42
N TRP A 680 13.58 2.26 -7.91
CA TRP A 680 13.33 2.13 -9.33
C TRP A 680 13.29 3.47 -10.06
N SER A 681 13.01 4.55 -9.33
CA SER A 681 12.90 5.90 -9.86
C SER A 681 14.20 6.43 -10.43
N VAL A 682 14.09 7.33 -11.41
CA VAL A 682 15.23 8.11 -11.90
C VAL A 682 15.27 9.39 -11.10
N VAL A 683 16.34 9.63 -10.36
CA VAL A 683 16.50 10.86 -9.57
C VAL A 683 16.64 12.08 -10.50
N PRO A 684 16.00 13.24 -10.22
CA PRO A 684 16.15 14.44 -11.04
C PRO A 684 17.59 14.96 -11.02
N PRO A 685 18.08 15.58 -12.11
CA PRO A 685 19.45 16.08 -12.19
C PRO A 685 19.85 17.02 -11.04
N GLU A 686 18.92 17.89 -10.61
CA GLU A 686 19.14 18.82 -9.51
C GLU A 686 19.32 18.11 -8.16
N ILE A 687 18.63 17.00 -7.94
CA ILE A 687 18.73 16.20 -6.72
C ILE A 687 20.00 15.36 -6.75
N GLU A 688 20.30 14.75 -7.89
CA GLU A 688 21.54 13.97 -8.06
C GLU A 688 22.78 14.83 -7.76
N SER A 689 22.78 16.09 -8.20
CA SER A 689 23.82 17.05 -7.88
C SER A 689 23.93 17.34 -6.38
N GLN A 690 22.82 17.36 -5.64
CA GLN A 690 22.82 17.60 -4.19
C GLN A 690 23.26 16.36 -3.40
N MET A 691 22.76 15.18 -3.78
CA MET A 691 23.15 13.89 -3.18
C MET A 691 24.66 13.67 -3.30
N SER A 692 25.25 14.02 -4.45
CA SER A 692 26.68 13.95 -4.71
C SER A 692 27.53 14.83 -3.77
N ALA A 693 26.93 15.81 -3.09
CA ALA A 693 27.60 16.69 -2.14
C ALA A 693 27.52 16.20 -0.67
N PHE A 694 26.80 15.10 -0.40
CA PHE A 694 26.62 14.56 0.94
C PHE A 694 27.39 13.25 1.13
N GLY A 695 28.62 13.34 1.65
CA GLY A 695 29.43 12.17 1.99
C GLY A 695 29.15 11.57 3.37
N LYS A 696 29.89 10.52 3.72
CA LYS A 696 29.85 9.86 5.04
C LYS A 696 30.11 10.80 6.21
N GLN A 697 29.42 10.56 7.33
CA GLN A 697 29.46 11.41 8.53
C GLN A 697 29.90 10.64 9.77
N THR A 698 30.77 11.25 10.58
CA THR A 698 31.21 10.68 11.87
C THR A 698 30.30 11.04 13.05
N SER A 699 29.32 11.93 12.82
CA SER A 699 28.29 12.29 13.77
C SER A 699 26.93 12.48 13.07
N VAL A 700 25.86 12.33 13.83
CA VAL A 700 24.48 12.56 13.34
C VAL A 700 24.11 14.05 13.18
N ASN A 701 25.06 14.99 13.25
CA ASN A 701 24.76 16.42 12.99
C ASN A 701 25.97 17.20 12.45
N PRO A 702 26.22 17.14 11.14
CA PRO A 702 27.30 17.91 10.52
C PRO A 702 26.91 19.34 10.13
N ARG A 703 25.65 19.78 10.31
CA ARG A 703 25.12 21.02 9.68
C ARG A 703 24.70 22.14 10.65
N GLY A 704 24.79 21.94 11.96
CA GLY A 704 24.35 22.98 12.92
C GLY A 704 22.84 23.25 12.87
N MET A 705 22.07 22.37 12.21
CA MET A 705 20.62 22.36 12.25
C MET A 705 20.23 21.91 13.65
N GLY A 706 19.54 22.75 14.40
CA GLY A 706 19.14 22.54 15.80
C GLY A 706 18.15 21.38 16.04
N HIS A 707 18.11 20.39 15.15
CA HIS A 707 17.11 19.32 15.08
C HIS A 707 17.70 17.89 15.09
N GLY A 708 19.03 17.73 15.14
CA GLY A 708 19.65 16.41 15.38
C GLY A 708 19.38 15.90 16.80
N ILE A 709 19.51 14.59 17.02
CA ILE A 709 19.19 13.96 18.31
C ILE A 709 19.90 14.68 19.46
N LYS A 710 19.09 15.28 20.35
CA LYS A 710 19.56 15.89 21.60
C LYS A 710 20.39 14.91 22.44
N TYR A 711 20.16 13.60 22.26
CA TYR A 711 20.61 12.55 23.17
C TYR A 711 21.91 11.86 22.75
N TRP A 712 22.32 11.92 21.47
CA TRP A 712 23.62 11.37 21.04
C TRP A 712 24.15 12.00 19.76
N THR A 713 25.48 12.09 19.67
CA THR A 713 26.19 12.44 18.42
C THR A 713 26.69 11.20 17.67
N TYR A 714 26.84 10.08 18.37
CA TYR A 714 27.22 8.78 17.85
C TYR A 714 26.15 7.77 18.29
N PRO A 715 25.45 7.07 17.38
CA PRO A 715 24.32 6.24 17.75
C PRO A 715 24.75 5.07 18.66
N PRO A 716 24.10 4.89 19.83
CA PRO A 716 24.40 3.76 20.71
C PRO A 716 24.25 2.40 20.01
N TYR A 717 23.30 2.27 19.09
CA TYR A 717 23.06 1.06 18.29
C TYR A 717 24.31 0.58 17.54
N ASN A 718 25.20 1.49 17.13
CA ASN A 718 26.44 1.11 16.42
C ASN A 718 27.34 0.22 17.26
N ILE A 719 27.33 0.38 18.58
CA ILE A 719 28.16 -0.43 19.48
C ILE A 719 27.69 -1.90 19.47
N TYR A 720 26.39 -2.12 19.34
CA TYR A 720 25.82 -3.46 19.19
C TYR A 720 26.27 -4.13 17.89
N ALA A 721 26.24 -3.42 16.76
CA ALA A 721 26.74 -3.94 15.49
C ALA A 721 28.25 -4.24 15.54
N VAL A 722 29.06 -3.41 16.22
CA VAL A 722 30.49 -3.67 16.42
C VAL A 722 30.71 -4.95 17.26
N TRP A 723 29.88 -5.18 18.28
CA TRP A 723 29.91 -6.44 19.03
C TRP A 723 29.61 -7.63 18.14
N LYS A 724 28.49 -7.65 17.41
CA LYS A 724 28.11 -8.76 16.53
C LYS A 724 29.16 -9.01 15.44
N TYR A 725 29.76 -7.95 14.90
CA TYR A 725 30.88 -8.08 13.96
C TYR A 725 32.09 -8.76 14.61
N ALA A 726 32.47 -8.35 15.83
CA ALA A 726 33.59 -8.94 16.56
C ALA A 726 33.34 -10.38 16.99
N GLU A 727 32.09 -10.73 17.29
CA GLU A 727 31.66 -12.09 17.61
C GLU A 727 31.89 -13.04 16.42
N HIS A 728 31.56 -12.59 15.20
CA HIS A 728 31.73 -13.40 14.00
C HIS A 728 33.16 -13.38 13.42
N PHE A 729 33.76 -12.20 13.29
CA PHE A 729 35.05 -12.01 12.61
C PHE A 729 36.27 -11.85 13.55
N GLY A 730 36.05 -11.76 14.86
CA GLY A 730 37.10 -11.55 15.85
C GLY A 730 37.57 -10.09 15.97
N GLY A 731 38.72 -9.89 16.64
CA GLY A 731 39.29 -8.55 16.83
C GLY A 731 38.67 -7.73 17.96
N ALA A 732 37.93 -8.37 18.88
CA ALA A 732 37.17 -7.73 19.95
C ALA A 732 37.98 -6.71 20.77
N ALA A 733 39.20 -7.02 21.19
CA ALA A 733 40.03 -6.09 21.98
C ALA A 733 40.37 -4.78 21.23
N GLY A 734 40.68 -4.88 19.93
CA GLY A 734 40.98 -3.72 19.10
C GLY A 734 39.72 -2.88 18.83
N LEU A 735 38.59 -3.54 18.57
CA LEU A 735 37.31 -2.87 18.32
C LEU A 735 36.77 -2.20 19.60
N PHE A 736 36.85 -2.88 20.75
CA PHE A 736 36.50 -2.30 22.04
C PHE A 736 37.31 -1.04 22.34
N ALA A 737 38.62 -1.07 22.06
CA ALA A 737 39.49 0.08 22.26
C ALA A 737 39.07 1.33 21.46
N LYS A 738 38.44 1.15 20.29
CA LYS A 738 37.90 2.25 19.46
C LYS A 738 36.59 2.82 20.01
N ILE A 739 35.71 1.99 20.57
CA ILE A 739 34.36 2.40 20.99
C ILE A 739 34.24 2.73 22.48
N GLN A 740 35.24 2.37 23.30
CA GLN A 740 35.18 2.47 24.77
C GLN A 740 34.89 3.88 25.33
N SER A 741 35.11 4.94 24.55
CA SER A 741 34.86 6.35 24.91
C SER A 741 33.63 6.96 24.22
N LYS A 742 32.97 6.18 23.34
CA LYS A 742 31.85 6.63 22.50
C LYS A 742 30.49 6.48 23.17
N LEU A 743 30.28 5.42 23.96
CA LEU A 743 29.04 5.27 24.74
C LEU A 743 28.92 6.41 25.76
N LYS A 744 27.80 7.14 25.71
CA LYS A 744 27.50 8.24 26.65
C LYS A 744 26.53 7.75 27.73
N ALA A 745 26.49 8.49 28.84
CA ALA A 745 25.48 8.27 29.86
C ALA A 745 24.07 8.51 29.28
N PRO A 746 23.07 7.72 29.71
CA PRO A 746 21.70 7.90 29.24
C PRO A 746 21.13 9.25 29.72
N PRO A 747 20.12 9.79 29.02
CA PRO A 747 19.30 10.92 29.47
C PRO A 747 18.55 10.63 30.78
N ALA A 748 17.84 11.64 31.30
CA ALA A 748 17.01 11.45 32.49
C ALA A 748 15.85 10.47 32.23
N ASP A 749 15.43 9.71 33.25
CA ASP A 749 14.34 8.73 33.16
C ASP A 749 13.04 9.32 32.57
N ALA A 750 12.75 10.60 32.84
CA ALA A 750 11.60 11.29 32.28
C ALA A 750 11.67 11.43 30.74
N ASP A 751 12.87 11.73 30.20
CA ASP A 751 13.10 11.77 28.75
C ASP A 751 12.95 10.36 28.15
N LEU A 752 13.48 9.33 28.82
CA LEU A 752 13.45 7.94 28.38
C LEU A 752 12.03 7.34 28.41
N THR A 753 11.24 7.68 29.42
CA THR A 753 9.84 7.24 29.59
C THR A 753 8.95 7.81 28.48
N GLY A 754 9.14 9.10 28.13
CA GLY A 754 8.39 9.72 27.04
C GLY A 754 8.82 9.27 25.64
N ARG A 755 10.00 8.63 25.51
CA ARG A 755 10.62 8.29 24.22
C ARG A 755 11.22 6.88 24.27
N PRO A 756 10.40 5.82 24.24
CA PRO A 756 10.88 4.45 24.43
C PRO A 756 11.96 4.02 23.44
N PHE A 757 11.92 4.48 22.19
CA PHE A 757 12.97 4.19 21.20
C PHE A 757 14.35 4.74 21.60
N VAL A 758 14.42 5.87 22.31
CA VAL A 758 15.67 6.41 22.87
C VAL A 758 16.20 5.48 23.94
N ASN A 759 15.31 5.00 24.83
CA ASN A 759 15.68 4.01 25.84
C ASN A 759 16.17 2.70 25.19
N ASN A 760 15.43 2.18 24.21
CA ASN A 760 15.84 0.99 23.45
C ASN A 760 17.23 1.15 22.84
N ALA A 761 17.52 2.29 22.19
CA ALA A 761 18.84 2.56 21.61
C ALA A 761 19.95 2.50 22.68
N PHE A 762 19.76 3.14 23.84
CA PHE A 762 20.73 3.07 24.94
C PHE A 762 20.87 1.65 25.49
N ILE A 763 19.77 0.94 25.75
CA ILE A 763 19.80 -0.47 26.18
C ILE A 763 20.65 -1.29 25.22
N THR A 764 20.37 -1.21 23.93
CA THR A 764 21.10 -1.93 22.88
C THR A 764 22.58 -1.55 22.85
N GLY A 765 22.90 -0.26 22.97
CA GLY A 765 24.29 0.20 23.05
C GLY A 765 25.04 -0.30 24.28
N TYR A 766 24.39 -0.35 25.45
CA TYR A 766 24.95 -0.89 26.69
C TYR A 766 25.15 -2.42 26.59
N ILE A 767 24.19 -3.15 26.02
CA ILE A 767 24.33 -4.59 25.72
C ILE A 767 25.56 -4.81 24.85
N GLY A 768 25.64 -4.12 23.70
CA GLY A 768 26.79 -4.24 22.79
C GLY A 768 28.12 -3.90 23.46
N TYR A 769 28.16 -2.86 24.29
CA TYR A 769 29.37 -2.45 25.01
C TYR A 769 29.87 -3.53 25.97
N ILE A 770 28.95 -4.07 26.78
CA ILE A 770 29.25 -5.09 27.79
C ILE A 770 29.68 -6.39 27.12
N GLN A 771 28.95 -6.82 26.10
CA GLN A 771 29.25 -8.08 25.41
C GLN A 771 30.56 -8.00 24.63
N LEU A 772 30.85 -6.86 23.96
CA LEU A 772 32.14 -6.66 23.30
C LEU A 772 33.30 -6.60 24.30
N HIS A 773 33.09 -5.98 25.47
CA HIS A 773 34.08 -6.01 26.56
C HIS A 773 34.36 -7.44 27.02
N ASP A 774 33.32 -8.23 27.31
CA ASP A 774 33.45 -9.58 27.83
C ASP A 774 34.11 -10.51 26.80
N LEU A 775 33.75 -10.35 25.52
CA LEU A 775 34.43 -11.03 24.41
C LEU A 775 35.90 -10.63 24.34
N ALA A 776 36.23 -9.34 24.43
CA ALA A 776 37.62 -8.87 24.43
C ALA A 776 38.41 -9.44 25.63
N VAL A 777 37.82 -9.49 26.82
CA VAL A 777 38.41 -10.10 28.01
C VAL A 777 38.67 -11.59 27.81
N SER A 778 37.71 -12.31 27.22
CA SER A 778 37.88 -13.73 26.91
C SER A 778 39.04 -14.00 25.95
N THR A 779 39.39 -13.01 25.12
CA THR A 779 40.55 -13.04 24.21
C THR A 779 41.85 -12.47 24.79
N GLY A 780 41.87 -12.16 26.09
CA GLY A 780 43.09 -11.75 26.82
C GLY A 780 43.22 -10.25 27.11
N MET A 781 42.19 -9.43 26.86
CA MET A 781 42.16 -8.05 27.34
C MET A 781 42.00 -8.01 28.88
N THR A 782 42.70 -7.11 29.55
CA THR A 782 42.48 -6.88 30.98
C THR A 782 41.07 -6.33 31.23
N PRO A 783 40.28 -6.93 32.15
CA PRO A 783 38.95 -6.43 32.48
C PRO A 783 38.96 -5.00 33.00
N ARG A 784 37.97 -4.21 32.59
CA ARG A 784 37.77 -2.86 33.14
C ARG A 784 37.25 -2.91 34.56
N ALA A 785 37.81 -2.05 35.42
CA ALA A 785 37.40 -1.96 36.83
C ALA A 785 35.98 -1.39 37.00
N ASP A 786 35.52 -0.57 36.05
CA ASP A 786 34.23 0.12 36.09
C ASP A 786 33.11 -0.59 35.32
N ILE A 787 33.36 -1.79 34.77
CA ILE A 787 32.38 -2.50 33.94
C ILE A 787 31.07 -2.80 34.68
N GLN A 788 31.13 -3.01 36.00
CA GLN A 788 29.95 -3.26 36.82
C GLN A 788 28.96 -2.08 36.77
N THR A 789 29.45 -0.84 36.77
CA THR A 789 28.59 0.35 36.65
C THR A 789 27.77 0.34 35.35
N TYR A 790 28.32 -0.20 34.26
CA TYR A 790 27.58 -0.32 32.99
C TYR A 790 26.49 -1.39 33.07
N ARG A 791 26.76 -2.50 33.77
CA ARG A 791 25.75 -3.54 34.02
C ARG A 791 24.61 -3.01 34.89
N ASP A 792 24.95 -2.33 35.99
CA ASP A 792 23.94 -1.73 36.88
C ASP A 792 23.09 -0.68 36.13
N THR A 793 23.71 0.09 35.22
CA THR A 793 22.98 1.03 34.35
C THR A 793 22.06 0.30 33.37
N LEU A 794 22.53 -0.77 32.74
CA LEU A 794 21.70 -1.58 31.84
C LEU A 794 20.49 -2.16 32.58
N ASP A 795 20.69 -2.70 33.79
CA ASP A 795 19.62 -3.25 34.61
C ASP A 795 18.56 -2.18 34.97
N HIS A 796 19.00 -0.96 35.30
CA HIS A 796 18.11 0.19 35.51
C HIS A 796 17.31 0.53 34.25
N LEU A 797 17.98 0.63 33.09
CA LEU A 797 17.32 0.96 31.83
C LEU A 797 16.30 -0.11 31.40
N LEU A 798 16.64 -1.39 31.55
CA LEU A 798 15.75 -2.52 31.27
C LEU A 798 14.52 -2.49 32.18
N THR A 799 14.73 -2.32 33.49
CA THR A 799 13.63 -2.21 34.48
C THR A 799 12.72 -1.03 34.14
N LEU A 800 13.31 0.15 33.93
CA LEU A 800 12.58 1.35 33.52
C LEU A 800 11.78 1.09 32.24
N ARG A 801 12.37 0.42 31.24
CA ARG A 801 11.72 0.16 29.95
C ARG A 801 10.51 -0.74 30.08
N ALA A 802 10.64 -1.84 30.85
CA ALA A 802 9.53 -2.73 31.12
C ALA A 802 8.44 -1.96 31.89
N ASP A 803 8.78 -1.32 33.01
CA ASP A 803 7.85 -0.64 33.91
C ASP A 803 7.08 0.51 33.25
N THR A 804 7.69 1.18 32.27
CA THR A 804 7.10 2.32 31.58
C THR A 804 6.51 1.98 30.21
N PHE A 805 6.45 0.70 29.83
CA PHE A 805 5.83 0.29 28.57
C PHE A 805 4.37 0.77 28.49
N SER A 806 4.04 1.46 27.40
CA SER A 806 2.73 2.05 27.17
C SER A 806 2.17 1.65 25.80
N THR A 807 0.85 1.52 25.72
CA THR A 807 0.12 1.28 24.47
C THR A 807 0.30 2.44 23.49
N TYR A 808 0.39 3.67 24.01
CA TYR A 808 0.57 4.90 23.23
C TYR A 808 1.76 5.68 23.78
N PRO A 809 2.98 5.50 23.21
CA PRO A 809 4.11 6.31 23.63
C PRO A 809 3.81 7.78 23.29
N THR A 810 3.60 8.61 24.31
CA THR A 810 3.23 10.01 24.12
C THR A 810 4.40 10.78 23.53
N VAL A 811 4.24 11.31 22.33
CA VAL A 811 5.12 12.36 21.84
C VAL A 811 4.37 13.68 21.84
N GLU A 812 4.61 14.52 22.85
CA GLU A 812 4.00 15.84 22.94
C GLU A 812 4.53 16.76 21.83
N ILE A 813 3.61 17.39 21.10
CA ILE A 813 3.90 18.41 20.08
C ILE A 813 3.56 19.78 20.70
N PRO A 814 4.49 20.77 20.69
CA PRO A 814 4.38 22.01 21.46
C PRO A 814 3.21 22.97 21.16
N ASN A 815 2.35 22.70 20.17
CA ASN A 815 1.36 23.68 19.67
C ASN A 815 -0.10 23.40 20.07
N GLY A 816 -0.37 22.46 20.99
CA GLY A 816 -1.73 22.21 21.47
C GLY A 816 -2.66 21.52 20.44
N GLU A 817 -2.17 21.23 19.24
CA GLU A 817 -2.80 20.31 18.30
C GLU A 817 -2.74 18.89 18.87
N ARG A 818 -3.92 18.31 19.09
CA ARG A 818 -4.12 17.14 19.96
C ARG A 818 -3.86 15.83 19.24
N TYR A 819 -2.64 15.57 18.80
CA TYR A 819 -2.27 14.29 18.18
C TYR A 819 -1.97 13.18 19.20
N ARG A 820 -2.77 13.11 20.28
CA ARG A 820 -2.51 12.29 21.49
C ARG A 820 -2.55 10.77 21.26
N LYS A 821 -3.22 10.34 20.19
CA LYS A 821 -3.19 8.95 19.68
C LYS A 821 -2.56 8.94 18.30
N THR A 822 -1.29 9.32 18.21
CA THR A 822 -0.49 8.96 17.04
C THR A 822 -0.49 7.43 17.00
N LEU A 823 -1.02 6.81 15.94
CA LEU A 823 -0.90 5.37 15.70
C LEU A 823 0.56 5.04 15.38
N ASN A 824 1.44 5.23 16.35
CA ASN A 824 2.88 5.02 16.26
C ASN A 824 3.30 4.08 17.36
N ILE A 825 2.94 2.82 17.16
CA ILE A 825 3.33 1.75 18.06
C ILE A 825 4.80 1.38 17.86
N SER A 826 5.39 1.64 16.67
CA SER A 826 6.81 1.36 16.38
C SER A 826 7.78 2.01 17.35
N GLY A 827 7.44 3.19 17.92
CA GLY A 827 8.26 3.83 18.95
C GLY A 827 8.59 2.92 20.14
N ASN A 828 7.77 1.90 20.42
CA ASN A 828 8.05 0.92 21.45
C ASN A 828 9.15 -0.10 21.08
N PHE A 829 9.38 -0.34 19.78
CA PHE A 829 10.18 -1.44 19.27
C PHE A 829 11.31 -1.01 18.32
N LEU A 830 11.43 0.28 17.97
CA LEU A 830 12.61 0.82 17.28
C LEU A 830 13.89 0.53 18.08
N TYR A 831 14.96 0.15 17.36
CA TYR A 831 16.25 -0.30 17.91
C TYR A 831 16.18 -1.51 18.86
N MET A 832 15.08 -2.28 18.80
CA MET A 832 14.96 -3.53 19.55
C MET A 832 15.93 -4.59 19.01
N VAL A 833 16.54 -5.31 19.92
CA VAL A 833 17.41 -6.48 19.66
C VAL A 833 16.88 -7.69 20.41
N PRO A 834 17.26 -8.93 20.04
CA PRO A 834 16.74 -10.14 20.67
C PRO A 834 16.81 -10.14 22.20
N GLU A 835 17.91 -9.64 22.78
CA GLU A 835 18.10 -9.59 24.23
C GLU A 835 17.11 -8.64 24.93
N LEU A 836 16.75 -7.51 24.29
CA LEU A 836 15.72 -6.60 24.80
C LEU A 836 14.32 -7.20 24.59
N ALA A 837 14.07 -7.88 23.47
CA ALA A 837 12.81 -8.55 23.22
C ALA A 837 12.53 -9.65 24.26
N ASP A 838 13.54 -10.46 24.61
CA ASP A 838 13.47 -11.47 25.67
C ASP A 838 13.14 -10.85 27.04
N HIS A 839 13.76 -9.70 27.35
CA HIS A 839 13.45 -8.97 28.58
C HIS A 839 11.99 -8.50 28.60
N LEU A 840 11.50 -7.93 27.51
CA LEU A 840 10.10 -7.49 27.38
C LEU A 840 9.11 -8.67 27.40
N ARG A 841 9.46 -9.82 26.81
CA ARG A 841 8.67 -11.05 26.90
C ARG A 841 8.52 -11.50 28.35
N THR A 842 9.58 -11.38 29.13
CA THR A 842 9.57 -11.83 30.53
C THR A 842 8.83 -10.85 31.45
N HIS A 843 8.98 -9.53 31.25
CA HIS A 843 8.56 -8.51 32.22
C HIS A 843 7.40 -7.60 31.75
N ALA A 844 7.03 -7.66 30.47
CA ALA A 844 6.03 -6.75 29.88
C ALA A 844 5.11 -7.39 28.82
N VAL A 845 5.12 -8.71 28.63
CA VAL A 845 4.34 -9.39 27.56
C VAL A 845 2.85 -9.08 27.61
N SER A 846 2.25 -8.95 28.79
CA SER A 846 0.83 -8.59 28.92
C SER A 846 0.54 -7.18 28.37
N ARG A 847 1.42 -6.22 28.65
CA ARG A 847 1.31 -4.84 28.13
C ARG A 847 1.55 -4.78 26.63
N VAL A 848 2.52 -5.54 26.14
CA VAL A 848 2.80 -5.67 24.70
C VAL A 848 1.60 -6.30 23.99
N THR A 849 1.03 -7.37 24.53
CA THR A 849 -0.17 -8.03 24.00
C THR A 849 -1.34 -7.05 23.92
N THR A 850 -1.59 -6.29 24.99
CA THR A 850 -2.63 -5.25 24.98
C THR A 850 -2.37 -4.19 23.91
N ALA A 851 -1.12 -3.75 23.75
CA ALA A 851 -0.77 -2.75 22.73
C ALA A 851 -0.96 -3.28 21.31
N ILE A 852 -0.51 -4.50 21.01
CA ILE A 852 -0.69 -5.13 19.69
C ILE A 852 -2.16 -5.42 19.41
N THR A 853 -2.93 -5.88 20.40
CA THR A 853 -4.38 -6.15 20.24
C THR A 853 -5.17 -4.88 19.95
N GLU A 854 -4.90 -3.81 20.70
CA GLU A 854 -5.52 -2.50 20.46
C GLU A 854 -5.09 -1.94 19.09
N TYR A 855 -3.83 -2.14 18.70
CA TYR A 855 -3.35 -1.75 17.40
C TYR A 855 -4.01 -2.53 16.26
N ASP A 856 -4.21 -3.86 16.38
CA ASP A 856 -4.95 -4.65 15.38
C ASP A 856 -6.41 -4.19 15.25
N ARG A 857 -7.01 -3.71 16.34
CA ARG A 857 -8.37 -3.16 16.35
C ARG A 857 -8.45 -1.82 15.63
N ILE A 858 -7.50 -0.91 15.91
CA ILE A 858 -7.53 0.45 15.37
C ILE A 858 -6.88 0.47 13.98
N ALA A 859 -5.65 0.02 13.84
CA ALA A 859 -4.92 0.02 12.59
C ALA A 859 -4.58 -1.40 12.15
N PRO A 860 -5.56 -2.19 11.67
CA PRO A 860 -5.25 -3.39 10.91
C PRO A 860 -4.34 -3.07 9.70
N TYR A 861 -4.18 -1.81 9.29
CA TYR A 861 -3.39 -1.36 8.14
C TYR A 861 -1.91 -1.62 8.18
N TRP A 862 -1.35 -2.12 9.29
CA TRP A 862 0.03 -2.61 9.25
C TRP A 862 0.22 -3.75 8.23
N PHE A 863 -0.86 -4.22 7.60
CA PHE A 863 -0.84 -5.11 6.44
C PHE A 863 -1.50 -4.57 5.14
N VAL A 864 -1.99 -3.33 5.04
CA VAL A 864 -2.72 -2.82 3.83
C VAL A 864 -2.18 -1.49 3.28
N GLY A 865 -1.61 -0.63 4.13
CA GLY A 865 -1.24 0.72 3.72
C GLY A 865 0.16 0.77 3.12
N LYS A 866 0.26 0.89 1.79
CA LYS A 866 1.50 1.37 1.15
C LYS A 866 1.80 2.79 1.69
N LEU A 867 3.06 3.14 1.88
CA LEU A 867 3.49 4.41 2.49
C LEU A 867 2.80 5.66 1.89
N ASP A 868 2.51 5.61 0.59
CA ASP A 868 1.86 6.65 -0.22
C ASP A 868 0.33 6.74 -0.07
N VAL A 869 -0.36 5.70 0.43
CA VAL A 869 -1.79 5.83 0.80
C VAL A 869 -1.97 6.55 2.13
N THR A 870 -0.85 6.81 2.83
CA THR A 870 -0.80 7.30 4.21
C THR A 870 -0.05 8.64 4.37
N PHE A 871 -0.07 9.45 3.31
CA PHE A 871 0.56 10.76 3.30
C PHE A 871 -0.46 11.90 3.54
N GLY A 872 0.01 13.01 4.09
CA GLY A 872 -0.75 14.25 4.32
C GLY A 872 -1.96 14.11 5.24
N GLU A 873 -3.10 14.62 4.79
CA GLU A 873 -4.32 14.74 5.56
C GLU A 873 -5.24 13.50 5.42
N GLY A 874 -4.84 12.48 4.63
CA GLY A 874 -5.66 11.34 4.21
C GLY A 874 -5.73 10.16 5.20
N SER A 875 -4.60 9.56 5.54
CA SER A 875 -4.43 8.60 6.64
C SER A 875 -2.95 8.63 7.05
N THR A 876 -2.58 8.17 8.25
CA THR A 876 -1.16 8.13 8.66
C THR A 876 -0.78 6.73 9.11
N HIS A 877 0.24 6.15 8.48
CA HIS A 877 0.86 4.89 8.87
C HIS A 877 2.37 5.13 8.99
N PRO A 878 2.95 5.03 10.20
CA PRO A 878 4.38 5.19 10.34
C PRO A 878 5.11 4.08 9.58
N LEU A 879 6.09 4.47 8.75
CA LEU A 879 6.94 3.55 7.98
C LEU A 879 7.45 2.35 8.80
N TYR A 880 7.83 2.61 10.05
CA TYR A 880 8.43 1.62 10.93
C TYR A 880 7.43 0.73 11.67
N ASP A 881 6.12 1.01 11.63
CA ASP A 881 5.12 0.21 12.35
C ASP A 881 5.12 -1.24 11.90
N VAL A 882 5.11 -1.50 10.59
CA VAL A 882 5.08 -2.86 10.05
C VAL A 882 6.25 -3.72 10.50
N PRO A 883 7.52 -3.35 10.25
CA PRO A 883 8.65 -4.17 10.66
C PRO A 883 8.71 -4.26 12.19
N SER A 884 8.48 -3.16 12.90
CA SER A 884 8.53 -3.13 14.36
C SER A 884 7.48 -4.05 15.02
N VAL A 885 6.23 -4.01 14.54
CA VAL A 885 5.13 -4.86 15.02
C VAL A 885 5.39 -6.31 14.67
N PHE A 886 5.90 -6.58 13.47
CA PHE A 886 6.29 -7.93 13.06
C PHE A 886 7.35 -8.51 13.99
N GLN A 887 8.42 -7.75 14.24
CA GLN A 887 9.49 -8.15 15.16
C GLN A 887 8.96 -8.32 16.60
N ALA A 888 8.03 -7.49 17.07
CA ALA A 888 7.40 -7.66 18.37
C ALA A 888 6.55 -8.94 18.46
N ARG A 889 5.82 -9.29 17.40
CA ARG A 889 5.05 -10.55 17.32
C ARG A 889 5.96 -11.78 17.35
N ALA A 890 7.07 -11.74 16.62
CA ALA A 890 8.03 -12.82 16.58
C ALA A 890 8.79 -12.95 17.92
N HIS A 891 9.44 -11.87 18.34
CA HIS A 891 10.44 -11.91 19.43
C HIS A 891 9.90 -11.56 20.81
N ILE A 892 8.72 -10.96 20.95
CA ILE A 892 8.11 -10.73 22.26
C ILE A 892 6.94 -11.70 22.46
N LEU A 893 5.98 -11.71 21.53
CA LEU A 893 4.79 -12.56 21.66
C LEU A 893 5.06 -14.04 21.34
N GLY A 894 6.16 -14.35 20.65
CA GLY A 894 6.50 -15.75 20.33
C GLY A 894 5.50 -16.42 19.40
N GLN A 895 4.87 -15.65 18.49
CA GLN A 895 3.90 -16.19 17.55
C GLN A 895 4.54 -17.22 16.63
N SER A 896 3.78 -18.25 16.26
CA SER A 896 4.31 -19.32 15.42
C SER A 896 4.57 -18.85 13.99
N ARG A 897 5.41 -19.60 13.28
CA ARG A 897 5.75 -19.35 11.88
C ARG A 897 4.52 -19.22 10.98
N GLU A 898 3.50 -20.02 11.20
CA GLU A 898 2.24 -20.06 10.44
C GLU A 898 1.43 -18.78 10.59
N VAL A 899 1.45 -18.20 11.80
CA VAL A 899 0.82 -16.90 12.05
C VAL A 899 1.64 -15.79 11.40
N LEU A 900 2.95 -15.78 11.60
CA LEU A 900 3.83 -14.72 11.08
C LEU A 900 3.92 -14.72 9.55
N ALA A 901 3.92 -15.90 8.91
CA ALA A 901 4.02 -16.04 7.46
C ALA A 901 2.90 -15.33 6.69
N LYS A 902 1.72 -15.17 7.30
CA LYS A 902 0.62 -14.39 6.74
C LYS A 902 1.02 -12.94 6.50
N TYR A 903 1.87 -12.40 7.37
CA TYR A 903 2.26 -11.00 7.38
C TYR A 903 3.62 -10.74 6.71
N LEU A 904 4.32 -11.78 6.24
CA LEU A 904 5.64 -11.63 5.64
C LEU A 904 5.59 -10.77 4.37
N ASP A 905 4.61 -11.02 3.51
CA ASP A 905 4.46 -10.37 2.21
C ASP A 905 3.54 -9.14 2.29
N VAL A 906 3.55 -8.43 3.41
CA VAL A 906 2.72 -7.24 3.65
C VAL A 906 3.21 -6.01 2.86
N PRO A 907 2.30 -5.16 2.36
CA PRO A 907 2.61 -3.98 1.54
C PRO A 907 3.18 -2.83 2.37
N VAL A 908 4.49 -2.80 2.60
CA VAL A 908 5.21 -1.54 2.93
C VAL A 908 6.60 -1.50 2.30
N PHE A 909 7.31 -2.64 2.23
CA PHE A 909 8.66 -2.70 1.67
C PHE A 909 8.71 -3.60 0.44
N GLU A 910 9.50 -3.22 -0.54
CA GLU A 910 9.76 -4.06 -1.70
C GLU A 910 10.58 -5.29 -1.29
N ARG A 911 10.38 -6.41 -1.99
CA ARG A 911 11.24 -7.59 -1.83
C ARG A 911 12.67 -7.26 -2.28
N GLY A 912 13.60 -7.25 -1.35
CA GLY A 912 15.01 -6.91 -1.59
C GLY A 912 15.57 -5.97 -0.53
N ASP A 913 14.70 -5.54 0.38
CA ASP A 913 14.98 -4.61 1.47
C ASP A 913 15.47 -5.34 2.75
N LEU A 914 16.33 -4.71 3.57
CA LEU A 914 16.81 -5.35 4.81
C LEU A 914 15.69 -5.60 5.83
N PHE A 915 14.59 -4.83 5.87
CA PHE A 915 13.46 -5.20 6.75
C PHE A 915 12.82 -6.51 6.33
N TYR A 916 12.71 -6.75 5.02
CA TYR A 916 12.18 -8.02 4.54
C TYR A 916 13.12 -9.17 4.88
N ILE A 917 14.44 -8.96 4.76
CA ILE A 917 15.46 -9.92 5.18
C ILE A 917 15.39 -10.20 6.68
N ASP A 918 15.26 -9.15 7.51
CA ASP A 918 15.12 -9.28 8.96
C ASP A 918 13.84 -10.04 9.35
N ASN A 919 12.72 -9.77 8.68
CA ASN A 919 11.48 -10.52 8.87
C ASN A 919 11.61 -12.00 8.46
N LEU A 920 12.35 -12.30 7.38
CA LEU A 920 12.65 -13.69 6.98
C LEU A 920 13.48 -14.42 8.03
N VAL A 921 14.48 -13.75 8.62
CA VAL A 921 15.29 -14.31 9.72
C VAL A 921 14.38 -14.61 10.91
N SER A 922 13.55 -13.66 11.34
CA SER A 922 12.62 -13.85 12.45
C SER A 922 11.63 -14.99 12.21
N LEU A 923 11.19 -15.24 10.96
CA LEU A 923 10.36 -16.40 10.62
C LEU A 923 11.09 -17.74 10.73
N LEU A 924 12.36 -17.77 10.35
CA LEU A 924 13.20 -18.96 10.40
C LEU A 924 13.51 -19.33 11.86
N GLU A 925 13.65 -18.32 12.72
CA GLU A 925 13.81 -18.47 14.18
C GLU A 925 12.49 -18.80 14.90
N ALA A 926 11.35 -18.37 14.36
CA ALA A 926 10.05 -18.60 14.97
C ALA A 926 9.73 -20.09 15.13
N PRO A 927 9.06 -20.48 16.23
CA PRO A 927 8.63 -21.85 16.42
C PRO A 927 7.63 -22.24 15.33
N THR A 928 7.77 -23.42 14.75
CA THR A 928 6.68 -24.02 13.96
C THR A 928 5.56 -24.40 14.91
N HIS A 929 4.31 -24.16 14.52
CA HIS A 929 3.18 -24.72 15.24
C HIS A 929 3.36 -26.24 15.25
N THR A 930 3.67 -26.78 16.43
CA THR A 930 3.33 -28.16 16.69
C THR A 930 1.82 -28.07 16.91
N PRO A 931 0.98 -28.68 16.06
CA PRO A 931 -0.44 -28.80 16.40
C PRO A 931 -0.53 -29.28 17.85
N PRO A 932 -1.47 -28.76 18.66
CA PRO A 932 -1.73 -29.36 19.96
C PRO A 932 -1.80 -30.87 19.74
N PRO A 933 -1.11 -31.69 20.55
CA PRO A 933 -1.19 -33.12 20.39
C PRO A 933 -2.68 -33.50 20.43
N GLN A 934 -3.15 -34.25 19.43
CA GLN A 934 -4.56 -34.65 19.32
C GLN A 934 -5.07 -35.10 20.70
N GLY A 935 -6.13 -34.46 21.20
CA GLY A 935 -6.62 -34.70 22.56
C GLY A 935 -6.19 -33.71 23.64
N ASP A 936 -5.37 -32.71 23.35
CA ASP A 936 -5.26 -31.51 24.17
C ASP A 936 -6.49 -30.60 23.93
N LEU A 937 -7.47 -30.69 24.82
CA LEU A 937 -8.75 -30.02 24.69
C LEU A 937 -8.82 -28.75 25.54
N ASN A 938 -7.84 -28.55 26.42
CA ASN A 938 -7.77 -27.39 27.30
C ASN A 938 -6.75 -26.32 26.80
N GLY A 939 -5.93 -26.67 25.80
CA GLY A 939 -4.97 -25.76 25.15
C GLY A 939 -3.67 -25.57 25.92
N ASP A 940 -3.30 -26.49 26.82
CA ASP A 940 -2.08 -26.43 27.63
C ASP A 940 -0.86 -27.11 26.98
N ASN A 941 -1.01 -27.60 25.73
CA ASN A 941 -0.05 -28.37 24.94
C ASN A 941 0.34 -29.73 25.54
N THR A 942 -0.47 -30.29 26.43
CA THR A 942 -0.29 -31.63 27.00
C THR A 942 -1.58 -32.42 26.98
N VAL A 943 -1.52 -33.69 26.55
CA VAL A 943 -2.68 -34.59 26.65
C VAL A 943 -2.67 -35.25 28.01
N ASN A 944 -3.56 -34.83 28.91
CA ASN A 944 -3.61 -35.29 30.28
C ASN A 944 -5.05 -35.47 30.80
N ILE A 945 -5.18 -35.79 32.09
CA ILE A 945 -6.49 -36.10 32.68
C ILE A 945 -7.46 -34.90 32.71
N GLN A 946 -6.95 -33.66 32.60
CA GLN A 946 -7.76 -32.45 32.53
C GLN A 946 -8.53 -32.36 31.20
N ASP A 947 -7.98 -32.88 30.10
CA ASP A 947 -8.63 -32.89 28.80
C ASP A 947 -9.85 -33.83 28.77
N ILE A 948 -9.80 -34.92 29.55
CA ILE A 948 -10.96 -35.79 29.76
C ILE A 948 -12.12 -35.00 30.38
N ILE A 949 -11.83 -34.06 31.29
CA ILE A 949 -12.86 -33.26 31.94
C ILE A 949 -13.51 -32.31 30.93
N VAL A 950 -12.71 -31.69 30.05
CA VAL A 950 -13.21 -30.84 28.97
C VAL A 950 -14.08 -31.66 28.01
N LEU A 951 -13.62 -32.83 27.58
CA LEU A 951 -14.36 -33.71 26.67
C LEU A 951 -15.68 -34.20 27.25
N ILE A 952 -15.68 -34.58 28.54
CA ILE A 952 -16.90 -34.99 29.25
C ILE A 952 -17.89 -33.82 29.31
N ASN A 953 -17.41 -32.61 29.61
CA ASN A 953 -18.27 -31.43 29.63
C ASN A 953 -18.84 -31.14 28.24
N GLU A 954 -18.06 -31.33 27.18
CA GLU A 954 -18.51 -31.14 25.80
C GLU A 954 -19.61 -32.14 25.40
N ILE A 955 -19.53 -33.40 25.86
CA ILE A 955 -20.57 -34.42 25.62
C ILE A 955 -21.91 -34.05 26.27
N PHE A 956 -21.88 -33.53 27.51
CA PHE A 956 -23.10 -33.21 28.26
C PHE A 956 -23.62 -31.80 28.00
N THR A 957 -22.73 -30.88 27.65
CA THR A 957 -22.98 -29.46 27.41
C THR A 957 -22.09 -28.99 26.25
N PRO A 958 -22.49 -29.24 25.00
CA PRO A 958 -21.70 -28.87 23.83
C PRO A 958 -21.42 -27.37 23.81
N SER A 959 -20.14 -27.01 23.86
CA SER A 959 -19.64 -25.63 23.88
C SER A 959 -18.82 -25.28 22.64
N GLY A 960 -18.63 -26.23 21.72
CA GLY A 960 -17.95 -26.06 20.45
C GLY A 960 -16.43 -26.20 20.57
N VAL A 961 -15.92 -27.00 21.51
CA VAL A 961 -14.48 -27.24 21.64
C VAL A 961 -13.97 -27.98 20.39
N ILE A 962 -13.06 -27.34 19.67
CA ILE A 962 -12.47 -27.84 18.42
C ILE A 962 -11.67 -29.13 18.73
N GLU A 963 -11.69 -30.10 17.82
CA GLU A 963 -11.04 -31.42 17.95
C GLU A 963 -11.61 -32.36 19.04
N SER A 964 -12.79 -32.09 19.58
CA SER A 964 -13.45 -32.98 20.56
C SER A 964 -13.86 -34.35 19.99
N ASP A 965 -13.94 -34.49 18.66
CA ASP A 965 -14.15 -35.78 17.98
C ASP A 965 -12.79 -36.49 17.81
N ILE A 966 -12.30 -37.04 18.93
CA ILE A 966 -10.96 -37.66 19.04
C ILE A 966 -10.83 -38.85 18.09
N ASN A 967 -11.93 -39.60 17.86
CA ASN A 967 -11.90 -40.79 17.02
C ASN A 967 -12.25 -40.53 15.54
N SER A 968 -12.64 -39.30 15.20
CA SER A 968 -12.98 -38.82 13.85
C SER A 968 -14.16 -39.54 13.18
N ASP A 969 -15.19 -39.91 13.96
CA ASP A 969 -16.41 -40.56 13.44
C ASP A 969 -17.56 -39.59 13.12
N GLY A 970 -17.33 -38.29 13.32
CA GLY A 970 -18.28 -37.21 13.08
C GLY A 970 -19.19 -36.92 14.27
N LYS A 971 -18.90 -37.47 15.46
CA LYS A 971 -19.65 -37.24 16.70
C LYS A 971 -18.69 -36.98 17.86
N VAL A 972 -19.18 -36.27 18.88
CA VAL A 972 -18.50 -36.11 20.17
C VAL A 972 -19.29 -36.91 21.19
N ASP A 973 -18.81 -38.11 21.53
CA ASP A 973 -19.47 -39.03 22.45
C ASP A 973 -18.47 -39.80 23.35
N ILE A 974 -18.99 -40.79 24.07
CA ILE A 974 -18.19 -41.55 25.04
C ILE A 974 -17.02 -42.31 24.39
N LEU A 975 -17.08 -42.60 23.09
CA LEU A 975 -16.01 -43.24 22.35
C LEU A 975 -14.79 -42.32 22.20
N ASP A 976 -15.01 -41.01 22.14
CA ASP A 976 -13.93 -40.01 22.15
C ASP A 976 -13.20 -39.97 23.49
N VAL A 977 -13.95 -40.12 24.59
CA VAL A 977 -13.35 -40.25 25.94
C VAL A 977 -12.49 -41.50 26.04
N ILE A 978 -12.94 -42.62 25.47
CA ILE A 978 -12.17 -43.87 25.45
C ILE A 978 -10.92 -43.70 24.58
N ALA A 979 -11.03 -43.06 23.42
CA ALA A 979 -9.90 -42.77 22.55
C ALA A 979 -8.87 -41.88 23.27
N LEU A 980 -9.33 -40.82 23.94
CA LEU A 980 -8.48 -39.91 24.70
C LEU A 980 -7.78 -40.59 25.88
N ILE A 981 -8.50 -41.43 26.64
CA ILE A 981 -7.91 -42.25 27.71
C ILE A 981 -6.81 -43.16 27.16
N ASN A 982 -7.07 -43.86 26.05
CA ASN A 982 -6.08 -44.74 25.45
C ASN A 982 -4.82 -43.97 25.01
N MET A 983 -4.97 -42.73 24.55
CA MET A 983 -3.85 -41.85 24.20
C MET A 983 -3.04 -41.40 25.43
N ILE A 984 -3.68 -41.12 26.56
CA ILE A 984 -2.99 -40.70 27.80
C ILE A 984 -2.17 -41.84 28.40
N PHE A 985 -2.63 -43.08 28.26
CA PHE A 985 -2.01 -44.26 28.88
C PHE A 985 -1.14 -45.11 27.93
N SER A 986 -1.01 -44.71 26.66
CA SER A 986 -0.06 -45.27 25.68
C SER A 986 1.28 -44.55 25.72
#